data_AF-A0AAN6L8T9-F1
#
_entry.id   AF-A0AAN6L8T9-F1
#
_cell.length_a   1.000
_cell.length_b   1.000
_cell.length_c   1.000
_cell.angle_alpha   90.00
_cell.angle_beta   90.00
_cell.angle_gamma   90.00
#
_symmetry.space_group_name_H-M   'P 1'
#
loop_
_entity.id
_entity.type
_entity.pdbx_description
1 polymer ?
#
loop_
_entity_poly.entity_id
_entity_poly.type
_entity_poly.pdbx_seq_one_letter_code
_entity_poly.pdbx_strand_id
1 'polypeptide(L)'
;MPPLPAFSNNPFRTRADLISATTALLAALTPYTSPAGARIRLPISTGAHFDETAAQLEGYARPLWAVAALFAAADAGSAPLSPELVELLRPWRDGIAAGTDPTSPEFWGEIGHTDQRMVEGEIVAFALLVAPGVFYRGQRDEVRGNIRRWLEGMNGKRMPETNWRWFRIMANLALVEVCGVDGGEVRGEMEGDLEMVDGFYVGGGWSGDGWWRGEREGGEEEKWRGRGERVEGWLEDAEVGRGQQMDYYSGSFAIQFSQLLYVKYAAHRDPERVERYKQQAREFVGDFWRYFDEEGAAIPFGRSLTYRFAFAGIFSTIVLAGLTSLPPPLSSMGTIKGLLLRHLRWWARHSADIFHADGTMNIGFLFPNMYMSEDYNSPQSVYWCMKTLIIAALPETHEFWTCEELPHPLALATDSEPEDNGVSLLPAPMQILCNHRHASHHFLLSSSQFCAWPLKASQAKYCKFAYSSAFGFSVPTGPLIPQMAPDNSLALSRDLGATWAVKWKPIGAGQCGVLDVSPGPSSSGEIQPQAQQIPTLTATWHPWPDGTVEVETTLIPPTNRWPDWHVRVHVVRDKSPTTSTTDITTVEGGFAIPGRRANGSALPQLHLNPTQEQKHEVPDEGTIESGNSTKASALILSPAGVSGVVDLSHKVVPAEMRPMFSAGRVLKPDSNTNLMRQWTLIPTVRHAWGGGEGDGSGVRVRVIVVGVFCRDMELGRKRGLKGVGEAWMDRPVVRVDGDGGVVGLG
;
A
#
# COMPACT_ATOMS: atom_id res chain seq x y z
N MET A 1 19.31 -9.21 -11.70
CA MET A 1 20.40 -9.53 -10.73
C MET A 1 20.32 -11.03 -10.43
N PRO A 2 21.31 -11.71 -9.82
CA PRO A 2 21.13 -13.14 -9.54
C PRO A 2 20.04 -13.32 -8.47
N PRO A 3 19.15 -14.32 -8.63
CA PRO A 3 18.22 -14.70 -7.56
C PRO A 3 19.00 -15.18 -6.32
N LEU A 4 18.45 -14.96 -5.12
CA LEU A 4 19.05 -15.44 -3.86
C LEU A 4 18.74 -16.94 -3.68
N PRO A 5 19.73 -17.85 -3.72
CA PRO A 5 19.48 -19.27 -3.52
C PRO A 5 18.81 -19.54 -2.17
N ALA A 6 17.95 -20.56 -2.12
CA ALA A 6 17.14 -20.94 -0.95
C ALA A 6 16.06 -19.92 -0.51
N PHE A 7 16.03 -18.71 -1.08
CA PHE A 7 14.87 -17.81 -1.00
C PHE A 7 14.07 -17.82 -2.32
N SER A 8 14.72 -17.51 -3.45
CA SER A 8 14.04 -17.32 -4.73
C SER A 8 13.42 -18.59 -5.31
N ASN A 9 14.03 -19.75 -5.05
CA ASN A 9 13.54 -21.07 -5.45
C ASN A 9 12.81 -21.81 -4.32
N ASN A 10 12.49 -21.12 -3.23
CA ASN A 10 11.90 -21.73 -2.05
C ASN A 10 10.42 -22.04 -2.25
N PRO A 11 9.94 -23.26 -1.93
CA PRO A 11 8.55 -23.62 -2.09
C PRO A 11 7.63 -23.08 -0.99
N PHE A 12 8.17 -22.61 0.15
CA PHE A 12 7.45 -22.12 1.33
C PHE A 12 6.21 -22.96 1.67
N ARG A 13 6.41 -24.24 1.99
CA ARG A 13 5.33 -25.17 2.39
C ARG A 13 5.42 -25.57 3.85
N THR A 14 6.63 -25.63 4.37
CA THR A 14 6.95 -26.17 5.69
C THR A 14 7.70 -25.15 6.54
N ARG A 15 7.82 -25.45 7.85
CA ARG A 15 8.68 -24.69 8.76
C ARG A 15 10.14 -24.72 8.31
N ALA A 16 10.62 -25.88 7.82
CA ALA A 16 11.98 -26.02 7.30
C ALA A 16 12.25 -25.13 6.08
N ASP A 17 11.27 -25.02 5.18
CA ASP A 17 11.35 -24.10 4.03
C ASP A 17 11.49 -22.65 4.49
N LEU A 18 10.68 -22.22 5.47
CA LEU A 18 10.76 -20.88 6.04
C LEU A 18 12.16 -20.61 6.66
N ILE A 19 12.68 -21.56 7.45
CA ILE A 19 14.00 -21.45 8.07
C ILE A 19 15.09 -21.36 7.00
N SER A 20 14.99 -22.15 5.94
CA SER A 20 15.94 -22.13 4.82
C SER A 20 15.99 -20.75 4.14
N ALA A 21 14.82 -20.18 3.83
CA ALA A 21 14.72 -18.83 3.26
C ALA A 21 15.24 -17.74 4.21
N THR A 22 14.90 -17.85 5.50
CA THR A 22 15.38 -16.94 6.55
C THR A 22 16.90 -16.99 6.67
N THR A 23 17.46 -18.20 6.67
CA THR A 23 18.91 -18.44 6.72
C THR A 23 19.61 -17.78 5.55
N ALA A 24 19.06 -17.90 4.33
CA ALA A 24 19.64 -17.27 3.15
C ALA A 24 19.70 -15.73 3.27
N LEU A 25 18.61 -15.11 3.75
CA LEU A 25 18.55 -13.66 3.95
C LEU A 25 19.54 -13.17 5.02
N LEU A 26 19.71 -13.93 6.11
CA LEU A 26 20.65 -13.61 7.18
C LEU A 26 22.11 -13.82 6.74
N ALA A 27 22.39 -14.90 6.01
CA ALA A 27 23.74 -15.19 5.51
C ALA A 27 24.26 -14.12 4.55
N ALA A 28 23.37 -13.47 3.78
CA ALA A 28 23.73 -12.34 2.92
C ALA A 28 24.24 -11.11 3.70
N LEU A 29 23.93 -11.01 5.00
CA LEU A 29 24.38 -9.91 5.85
C LEU A 29 25.75 -10.15 6.49
N THR A 30 26.18 -11.41 6.59
CA THR A 30 27.43 -11.80 7.28
C THR A 30 28.68 -11.05 6.81
N PRO A 31 28.91 -10.80 5.51
CA PRO A 31 30.09 -10.05 5.05
C PRO A 31 30.14 -8.59 5.55
N TYR A 32 29.01 -8.07 6.00
CA TYR A 32 28.82 -6.67 6.38
C TYR A 32 28.63 -6.47 7.89
N THR A 33 28.71 -7.55 8.65
CA THR A 33 28.65 -7.55 10.11
C THR A 33 29.96 -7.04 10.70
N SER A 34 29.88 -6.13 11.66
CA SER A 34 31.02 -5.57 12.37
C SER A 34 31.76 -6.63 13.21
N PRO A 35 33.05 -6.41 13.57
CA PRO A 35 33.85 -7.38 14.32
C PRO A 35 33.21 -7.90 15.62
N ALA A 36 32.53 -7.05 16.40
CA ALA A 36 31.84 -7.46 17.61
C ALA A 36 30.36 -7.83 17.38
N GLY A 37 29.89 -7.77 16.14
CA GLY A 37 28.55 -8.19 15.73
C GLY A 37 27.43 -7.20 16.02
N ALA A 38 27.72 -6.00 16.55
CA ALA A 38 26.69 -5.05 16.97
C ALA A 38 26.15 -4.16 15.84
N ARG A 39 26.79 -4.15 14.67
CA ARG A 39 26.46 -3.23 13.56
C ARG A 39 26.50 -3.96 12.22
N ILE A 40 25.66 -3.54 11.28
CA ILE A 40 25.71 -4.02 9.90
C ILE A 40 25.70 -2.85 8.92
N ARG A 41 26.76 -2.75 8.09
CA ARG A 41 26.91 -1.69 7.09
C ARG A 41 26.91 -2.27 5.68
N LEU A 42 25.78 -2.18 4.99
CA LEU A 42 25.70 -2.61 3.59
C LEU A 42 26.55 -1.69 2.69
N PRO A 43 27.14 -2.20 1.59
CA PRO A 43 28.11 -1.48 0.77
C PRO A 43 27.41 -0.55 -0.25
N ILE A 44 26.39 0.17 0.20
CA ILE A 44 25.56 1.06 -0.62
C ILE A 44 25.42 2.37 0.13
N SER A 45 25.65 3.49 -0.56
CA SER A 45 25.47 4.81 0.04
C SER A 45 24.13 5.40 -0.37
N THR A 46 23.27 5.64 0.62
CA THR A 46 22.06 6.47 0.48
C THR A 46 22.05 7.52 1.60
N GLY A 47 21.17 8.52 1.49
CA GLY A 47 21.04 9.58 2.49
C GLY A 47 19.72 9.47 3.23
N ALA A 48 19.66 8.64 4.27
CA ALA A 48 18.61 8.75 5.27
C ALA A 48 18.85 10.02 6.11
N HIS A 49 17.81 10.60 6.69
CA HIS A 49 17.91 11.86 7.45
C HIS A 49 18.57 11.72 8.83
N PHE A 50 18.93 10.51 9.26
CA PHE A 50 19.60 10.21 10.53
C PHE A 50 21.05 9.75 10.31
N ASP A 51 21.82 9.64 11.41
CA ASP A 51 23.24 9.33 11.34
C ASP A 51 23.56 7.87 10.94
N GLU A 52 24.77 7.67 10.44
CA GLU A 52 25.27 6.38 9.97
C GLU A 52 25.30 5.29 11.06
N THR A 53 25.47 5.65 12.33
CA THR A 53 25.46 4.67 13.42
C THR A 53 24.05 4.13 13.64
N ALA A 54 23.02 4.98 13.57
CA ALA A 54 21.63 4.54 13.60
C ALA A 54 21.29 3.65 12.38
N ALA A 55 21.75 4.01 11.17
CA ALA A 55 21.59 3.17 9.99
C ALA A 55 22.23 1.78 10.16
N GLN A 56 23.39 1.70 10.80
CA GLN A 56 24.05 0.43 11.08
C GLN A 56 23.36 -0.38 12.20
N LEU A 57 22.75 0.30 13.17
CA LEU A 57 21.86 -0.33 14.14
C LEU A 57 20.63 -0.93 13.46
N GLU A 58 20.02 -0.26 12.47
CA GLU A 58 18.91 -0.85 11.70
C GLU A 58 19.32 -2.22 11.12
N GLY A 59 20.53 -2.30 10.58
CA GLY A 59 21.06 -3.53 10.00
C GLY A 59 21.21 -4.65 11.02
N TYR A 60 21.58 -4.33 12.27
CA TYR A 60 21.61 -5.29 13.36
C TYR A 60 20.20 -5.66 13.86
N ALA A 61 19.38 -4.64 14.14
CA ALA A 61 18.12 -4.77 14.86
C ALA A 61 17.00 -5.35 13.99
N ARG A 62 16.82 -4.91 12.74
CA ARG A 62 15.69 -5.36 11.90
C ARG A 62 15.68 -6.87 11.63
N PRO A 63 16.83 -7.55 11.43
CA PRO A 63 16.88 -9.01 11.41
C PRO A 63 16.44 -9.71 12.70
N LEU A 64 16.47 -9.03 13.86
CA LEU A 64 16.09 -9.65 15.15
C LEU A 64 14.63 -10.12 15.19
N TRP A 65 13.73 -9.61 14.34
CA TRP A 65 12.39 -10.18 14.18
C TRP A 65 12.45 -11.69 13.89
N ALA A 66 13.30 -12.09 12.94
CA ALA A 66 13.46 -13.49 12.58
C ALA A 66 14.45 -14.21 13.50
N VAL A 67 15.57 -13.58 13.86
CA VAL A 67 16.61 -14.20 14.71
C VAL A 67 16.06 -14.56 16.09
N ALA A 68 15.35 -13.63 16.74
CA ALA A 68 14.81 -13.88 18.07
C ALA A 68 13.68 -14.91 18.03
N ALA A 69 12.88 -14.95 16.96
CA ALA A 69 11.90 -16.00 16.74
C ALA A 69 12.54 -17.39 16.63
N LEU A 70 13.67 -17.53 15.91
CA LEU A 70 14.41 -18.79 15.82
C LEU A 70 14.93 -19.26 17.19
N PHE A 71 15.49 -18.34 17.98
CA PHE A 71 15.94 -18.66 19.34
C PHE A 71 14.77 -19.02 20.27
N ALA A 72 13.65 -18.33 20.19
CA ALA A 72 12.47 -18.63 21.01
C ALA A 72 11.95 -20.06 20.79
N ALA A 73 11.91 -20.52 19.54
CA ALA A 73 11.53 -21.89 19.23
C ALA A 73 12.53 -22.93 19.80
N ALA A 74 13.82 -22.57 19.84
CA ALA A 74 14.87 -23.42 20.41
C ALA A 74 14.77 -23.51 21.94
N ASP A 75 14.60 -22.36 22.62
CA ASP A 75 14.45 -22.25 24.07
C ASP A 75 13.21 -22.99 24.58
N ALA A 76 12.12 -23.00 23.79
CA ALA A 76 10.91 -23.75 24.09
C ALA A 76 11.08 -25.29 23.95
N GLY A 77 12.30 -25.80 23.74
CA GLY A 77 12.61 -27.23 23.59
C GLY A 77 11.96 -27.86 22.35
N SER A 78 11.48 -27.03 21.43
CA SER A 78 10.55 -27.41 20.39
C SER A 78 11.20 -27.74 19.06
N ALA A 79 12.39 -27.19 18.81
CA ALA A 79 13.26 -27.55 17.69
C ALA A 79 14.69 -27.07 17.97
N PRO A 80 15.66 -27.96 18.23
CA PRO A 80 17.04 -27.55 18.38
C PRO A 80 17.54 -26.94 17.06
N LEU A 81 18.24 -25.81 17.17
CA LEU A 81 18.90 -25.20 16.01
C LEU A 81 20.08 -26.08 15.58
N SER A 82 20.32 -26.19 14.27
CA SER A 82 21.50 -26.87 13.78
C SER A 82 22.77 -26.11 14.20
N PRO A 83 23.92 -26.80 14.36
CA PRO A 83 25.18 -26.14 14.71
C PRO A 83 25.53 -24.98 13.76
N GLU A 84 25.31 -25.17 12.45
CA GLU A 84 25.56 -24.16 11.42
C GLU A 84 24.68 -22.93 11.59
N LEU A 85 23.40 -23.13 11.93
CA LEU A 85 22.47 -22.04 12.19
C LEU A 85 22.84 -21.32 13.50
N VAL A 86 23.26 -22.04 14.55
CA VAL A 86 23.75 -21.41 15.79
C VAL A 86 24.97 -20.53 15.51
N GLU A 87 25.91 -21.01 14.69
CA GLU A 87 27.07 -20.21 14.28
C GLU A 87 26.68 -18.98 13.47
N LEU A 88 25.74 -19.11 12.53
CA LEU A 88 25.21 -17.98 11.78
C LEU A 88 24.58 -16.95 12.73
N LEU A 89 23.76 -17.38 13.69
CA LEU A 89 23.02 -16.49 14.59
C LEU A 89 23.88 -15.88 15.72
N ARG A 90 25.10 -16.38 15.93
CA ARG A 90 26.02 -15.96 17.00
C ARG A 90 26.24 -14.45 17.07
N PRO A 91 26.50 -13.71 15.96
CA PRO A 91 26.75 -12.27 16.03
C PRO A 91 25.56 -11.47 16.57
N TRP A 92 24.32 -11.91 16.32
CA TRP A 92 23.13 -11.26 16.89
C TRP A 92 22.97 -11.53 18.39
N ARG A 93 23.31 -12.73 18.86
CA ARG A 93 23.30 -13.05 20.30
C ARG A 93 24.35 -12.24 21.05
N ASP A 94 25.56 -12.16 20.50
CA ASP A 94 26.72 -11.60 21.20
C ASP A 94 26.84 -10.07 20.99
N GLY A 95 26.40 -9.58 19.82
CA GLY A 95 26.50 -8.18 19.42
C GLY A 95 25.70 -7.21 20.30
N ILE A 96 24.62 -7.67 20.96
CA ILE A 96 23.86 -6.83 21.90
C ILE A 96 24.74 -6.30 23.04
N ALA A 97 25.76 -7.06 23.46
CA ALA A 97 26.68 -6.65 24.51
C ALA A 97 27.54 -5.46 24.07
N ALA A 98 28.14 -5.54 22.88
CA ALA A 98 28.96 -4.46 22.32
C ALA A 98 28.13 -3.25 21.85
N GLY A 99 26.88 -3.48 21.44
CA GLY A 99 25.97 -2.44 20.98
C GLY A 99 25.41 -1.57 22.10
N THR A 100 25.25 -2.13 23.30
CA THR A 100 24.73 -1.40 24.48
C THR A 100 25.81 -0.91 25.42
N ASP A 101 27.08 -1.29 25.22
CA ASP A 101 28.22 -0.86 26.03
C ASP A 101 28.75 0.52 25.57
N PRO A 102 28.65 1.58 26.39
CA PRO A 102 29.14 2.92 26.01
C PRO A 102 30.65 3.01 25.78
N THR A 103 31.43 2.02 26.22
CA THR A 103 32.89 1.98 26.03
C THR A 103 33.30 1.25 24.76
N SER A 104 32.38 0.52 24.13
CA SER A 104 32.60 -0.20 22.90
C SER A 104 32.71 0.74 21.70
N PRO A 105 33.62 0.49 20.73
CA PRO A 105 33.65 1.23 19.47
C PRO A 105 32.39 0.99 18.62
N GLU A 106 31.63 -0.07 18.92
CA GLU A 106 30.40 -0.43 18.23
C GLU A 106 29.13 0.03 18.97
N PHE A 107 29.26 0.78 20.07
CA PHE A 107 28.13 1.32 20.83
C PHE A 107 27.11 2.02 19.91
N TRP A 108 25.83 1.72 20.07
CA TRP A 108 24.82 2.29 19.19
C TRP A 108 24.63 3.79 19.37
N GLY A 109 25.08 4.35 20.49
CA GLY A 109 24.85 5.73 20.86
C GLY A 109 23.65 5.86 21.79
N GLU A 110 23.62 6.98 22.51
CA GLU A 110 22.49 7.36 23.38
C GLU A 110 21.24 7.68 22.55
N ILE A 111 20.07 7.43 23.11
CA ILE A 111 18.80 7.74 22.46
C ILE A 111 18.47 9.23 22.65
N GLY A 112 18.42 9.98 21.55
CA GLY A 112 18.07 11.41 21.51
C GLY A 112 16.56 11.69 21.46
N HIS A 113 16.20 12.95 21.21
CA HIS A 113 14.80 13.34 20.91
C HIS A 113 14.49 13.04 19.45
N THR A 114 13.34 12.40 19.17
CA THR A 114 12.93 12.05 17.80
C THR A 114 14.06 11.33 17.05
N ASP A 115 14.63 10.32 17.70
CA ASP A 115 15.82 9.60 17.22
C ASP A 115 15.44 8.26 16.60
N GLN A 116 16.06 7.93 15.46
CA GLN A 116 15.88 6.66 14.77
C GLN A 116 16.16 5.45 15.70
N ARG A 117 17.08 5.58 16.67
CA ARG A 117 17.36 4.54 17.68
C ARG A 117 16.13 4.14 18.51
N MET A 118 15.17 5.04 18.68
CA MET A 118 13.90 4.72 19.35
C MET A 118 13.14 3.63 18.61
N VAL A 119 13.10 3.73 17.27
CA VAL A 119 12.46 2.74 16.40
C VAL A 119 13.10 1.38 16.62
N GLU A 120 14.43 1.34 16.63
CA GLU A 120 15.20 0.11 16.73
C GLU A 120 15.06 -0.56 18.10
N GLY A 121 14.78 0.25 19.12
CA GLY A 121 14.49 -0.19 20.47
C GLY A 121 13.24 -1.07 20.60
N GLU A 122 12.23 -0.91 19.73
CA GLU A 122 11.10 -1.85 19.67
C GLU A 122 11.56 -3.26 19.34
N ILE A 123 12.47 -3.40 18.37
CA ILE A 123 12.91 -4.70 17.91
C ILE A 123 13.82 -5.36 18.94
N VAL A 124 14.67 -4.57 19.61
CA VAL A 124 15.44 -5.05 20.77
C VAL A 124 14.50 -5.52 21.89
N ALA A 125 13.45 -4.75 22.20
CA ALA A 125 12.45 -5.12 23.19
C ALA A 125 11.71 -6.41 22.81
N PHE A 126 11.33 -6.58 21.53
CA PHE A 126 10.76 -7.84 21.04
C PHE A 126 11.71 -9.02 21.26
N ALA A 127 13.01 -8.88 20.94
CA ALA A 127 13.99 -9.94 21.13
C ALA A 127 14.10 -10.37 22.61
N LEU A 128 14.07 -9.39 23.52
CA LEU A 128 14.03 -9.62 24.96
C LEU A 128 12.75 -10.34 25.40
N LEU A 129 11.59 -9.96 24.88
CA LEU A 129 10.29 -10.54 25.24
C LEU A 129 10.11 -11.97 24.72
N VAL A 130 10.55 -12.24 23.48
CA VAL A 130 10.34 -13.54 22.82
C VAL A 130 11.38 -14.58 23.20
N ALA A 131 12.64 -14.18 23.41
CA ALA A 131 13.76 -15.06 23.73
C ALA A 131 14.60 -14.50 24.90
N PRO A 132 14.00 -14.30 26.10
CA PRO A 132 14.68 -13.69 27.24
C PRO A 132 15.87 -14.51 27.74
N GLY A 133 15.88 -15.83 27.53
CA GLY A 133 17.01 -16.69 27.89
C GLY A 133 18.29 -16.29 27.16
N VAL A 134 18.18 -16.00 25.87
CA VAL A 134 19.30 -15.67 24.99
C VAL A 134 19.71 -14.20 25.09
N PHE A 135 18.74 -13.28 25.02
CA PHE A 135 19.04 -11.84 24.89
C PHE A 135 19.15 -11.10 26.21
N TYR A 136 18.76 -11.69 27.34
CA TYR A 136 18.86 -11.01 28.64
C TYR A 136 19.32 -11.91 29.79
N ARG A 137 18.53 -12.92 30.20
CA ARG A 137 18.79 -13.74 31.39
C ARG A 137 20.13 -14.50 31.31
N GLY A 138 20.52 -14.95 30.12
CA GLY A 138 21.79 -15.62 29.86
C GLY A 138 22.99 -14.67 29.68
N GLN A 139 22.77 -13.35 29.65
CA GLN A 139 23.82 -12.35 29.52
C GLN A 139 24.50 -12.07 30.87
N ARG A 140 25.75 -11.58 30.84
CA ARG A 140 26.49 -11.14 32.04
C ARG A 140 25.77 -9.98 32.72
N ASP A 141 25.91 -9.84 34.04
CA ASP A 141 25.26 -8.78 34.84
C ASP A 141 25.52 -7.36 34.31
N GLU A 142 26.76 -7.10 33.89
CA GLU A 142 27.16 -5.86 33.24
C GLU A 142 26.36 -5.58 31.96
N VAL A 143 26.22 -6.59 31.10
CA VAL A 143 25.48 -6.50 29.83
C VAL A 143 23.99 -6.29 30.10
N ARG A 144 23.41 -6.98 31.07
CA ARG A 144 22.01 -6.76 31.49
C ARG A 144 21.80 -5.31 31.95
N GLY A 145 22.75 -4.77 32.72
CA GLY A 145 22.73 -3.37 33.14
C GLY A 145 22.83 -2.38 31.96
N ASN A 146 23.67 -2.67 30.97
CA ASN A 146 23.81 -1.87 29.74
C ASN A 146 22.52 -1.89 28.90
N ILE A 147 21.94 -3.06 28.66
CA ILE A 147 20.68 -3.22 27.92
C ILE A 147 19.55 -2.44 28.60
N ARG A 148 19.41 -2.59 29.92
CA ARG A 148 18.43 -1.85 30.72
C ARG A 148 18.60 -0.34 30.55
N ARG A 149 19.81 0.19 30.78
CA ARG A 149 20.10 1.63 30.66
C ARG A 149 19.82 2.17 29.27
N TRP A 150 20.18 1.42 28.23
CA TRP A 150 19.97 1.86 26.85
C TRP A 150 18.47 1.96 26.52
N LEU A 151 17.66 0.98 26.93
CA LEU A 151 16.19 1.04 26.75
C LEU A 151 15.55 2.14 27.62
N GLU A 152 15.99 2.31 28.87
CA GLU A 152 15.54 3.39 29.75
C GLU A 152 15.83 4.78 29.17
N GLY A 153 16.86 4.91 28.31
CA GLY A 153 17.21 6.14 27.62
C GLY A 153 16.12 6.72 26.71
N MET A 154 15.10 5.92 26.34
CA MET A 154 13.92 6.43 25.62
C MET A 154 13.01 7.28 26.51
N ASN A 155 12.98 7.00 27.82
CA ASN A 155 12.09 7.70 28.72
C ASN A 155 12.54 9.16 28.92
N GLY A 156 11.58 10.06 29.01
CA GLY A 156 11.78 11.51 29.11
C GLY A 156 12.11 12.19 27.77
N LYS A 157 12.13 11.45 26.65
CA LYS A 157 12.41 12.01 25.33
C LYS A 157 11.12 12.36 24.57
N ARG A 158 11.15 13.50 23.86
CA ARG A 158 10.15 13.82 22.83
C ARG A 158 10.14 12.76 21.72
N MET A 159 8.93 12.43 21.30
CA MET A 159 8.65 11.42 20.28
C MET A 159 7.51 11.90 19.39
N PRO A 160 7.52 11.61 18.07
CA PRO A 160 6.41 11.93 17.17
C PRO A 160 5.08 11.35 17.65
N GLU A 161 4.00 12.11 17.49
CA GLU A 161 2.62 11.67 17.77
C GLU A 161 2.07 10.76 16.66
N THR A 162 2.71 9.62 16.49
CA THR A 162 2.44 8.64 15.44
C THR A 162 2.60 7.22 16.01
N ASN A 163 2.63 6.21 15.14
CA ASN A 163 3.06 4.85 15.50
C ASN A 163 4.33 4.78 16.38
N TRP A 164 5.19 5.79 16.36
CA TRP A 164 6.39 5.84 17.20
C TRP A 164 6.14 5.54 18.67
N ARG A 165 4.98 5.93 19.21
CA ARG A 165 4.62 5.65 20.61
C ARG A 165 4.69 4.16 20.96
N TRP A 166 4.40 3.27 20.00
CA TRP A 166 4.56 1.82 20.19
C TRP A 166 5.99 1.41 20.52
N PHE A 167 7.00 2.10 20.01
CA PHE A 167 8.39 1.72 20.26
C PHE A 167 8.76 1.90 21.74
N ARG A 168 8.33 3.01 22.37
CA ARG A 168 8.53 3.24 23.80
C ARG A 168 7.64 2.36 24.66
N ILE A 169 6.39 2.11 24.25
CA ILE A 169 5.50 1.14 24.93
C ILE A 169 6.16 -0.24 25.01
N MET A 170 6.68 -0.74 23.88
CA MET A 170 7.32 -2.06 23.82
C MET A 170 8.63 -2.10 24.61
N ALA A 171 9.44 -1.04 24.55
CA ALA A 171 10.65 -0.91 25.37
C ALA A 171 10.34 -0.96 26.87
N ASN A 172 9.35 -0.19 27.34
CA ASN A 172 8.92 -0.19 28.73
C ASN A 172 8.30 -1.53 29.15
N LEU A 173 7.57 -2.19 28.26
CA LEU A 173 7.06 -3.54 28.53
C LEU A 173 8.21 -4.54 28.74
N ALA A 174 9.26 -4.52 27.91
CA ALA A 174 10.43 -5.38 28.09
C ALA A 174 11.24 -5.03 29.36
N LEU A 175 11.34 -3.74 29.70
CA LEU A 175 11.99 -3.31 30.95
C LEU A 175 11.33 -3.93 32.18
N VAL A 176 9.99 -3.98 32.18
CA VAL A 176 9.24 -4.52 33.31
C VAL A 176 9.21 -6.05 33.30
N GLU A 177 8.84 -6.66 32.17
CA GLU A 177 8.60 -8.11 32.07
C GLU A 177 9.88 -8.95 32.09
N VAL A 178 10.99 -8.37 31.61
CA VAL A 178 12.25 -9.09 31.42
C VAL A 178 13.36 -8.49 32.26
N CYS A 179 13.47 -7.15 32.29
CA CYS A 179 14.60 -6.49 32.94
C CYS A 179 14.45 -6.32 34.45
N GLY A 180 13.25 -6.51 35.00
CA GLY A 180 12.96 -6.40 36.43
C GLY A 180 12.86 -4.96 36.93
N VAL A 181 12.57 -4.00 36.04
CA VAL A 181 12.25 -2.62 36.42
C VAL A 181 10.89 -2.58 37.11
N ASP A 182 10.76 -1.80 38.19
CA ASP A 182 9.47 -1.59 38.83
C ASP A 182 8.51 -0.91 37.84
N GLY A 183 7.34 -1.52 37.61
CA GLY A 183 6.33 -0.97 36.73
C GLY A 183 5.88 0.44 37.12
N GLY A 184 6.02 0.83 38.40
CA GLY A 184 5.78 2.20 38.86
C GLY A 184 6.70 3.25 38.22
N GLU A 185 7.94 2.89 37.89
CA GLU A 185 8.94 3.81 37.32
C GLU A 185 8.59 4.23 35.89
N VAL A 186 7.99 3.34 35.11
CA VAL A 186 7.67 3.57 33.68
C VAL A 186 6.18 3.84 33.41
N ARG A 187 5.30 3.66 34.41
CA ARG A 187 3.84 3.73 34.26
C ARG A 187 3.36 5.02 33.61
N GLY A 188 3.89 6.17 34.06
CA GLY A 188 3.43 7.48 33.58
C GLY A 188 3.64 7.66 32.08
N GLU A 189 4.81 7.28 31.57
CA GLU A 189 5.09 7.38 30.14
C GLU A 189 4.37 6.31 29.33
N MET A 190 4.31 5.08 29.85
CA MET A 190 3.67 3.96 29.16
C MET A 190 2.16 4.18 29.02
N GLU A 191 1.45 4.63 30.07
CA GLU A 191 0.01 4.93 29.97
C GLU A 191 -0.25 6.16 29.10
N GLY A 192 0.57 7.22 29.17
CA GLY A 192 0.41 8.39 28.30
C GLY A 192 0.56 8.04 26.81
N ASP A 193 1.49 7.15 26.47
CA ASP A 193 1.62 6.64 25.10
C ASP A 193 0.47 5.72 24.70
N LEU A 194 0.00 4.86 25.62
CA LEU A 194 -1.15 3.98 25.37
C LEU A 194 -2.44 4.77 25.14
N GLU A 195 -2.68 5.82 25.94
CA GLU A 195 -3.79 6.76 25.75
C GLU A 195 -3.71 7.46 24.38
N MET A 196 -2.50 7.86 23.95
CA MET A 196 -2.31 8.49 22.65
C MET A 196 -2.59 7.53 21.49
N VAL A 197 -2.03 6.33 21.50
CA VAL A 197 -2.26 5.36 20.40
C VAL A 197 -3.70 4.85 20.37
N ASP A 198 -4.36 4.77 21.53
CA ASP A 198 -5.80 4.47 21.61
C ASP A 198 -6.64 5.55 20.89
N GLY A 199 -6.17 6.80 20.90
CA GLY A 199 -6.78 7.92 20.18
C GLY A 199 -6.63 7.89 18.66
N PHE A 200 -5.78 7.03 18.10
CA PHE A 200 -5.60 6.89 16.65
C PHE A 200 -6.62 5.96 16.00
N TYR A 201 -7.43 5.25 16.80
CA TYR A 201 -8.46 4.35 16.30
C TYR A 201 -9.58 5.10 15.59
N VAL A 202 -9.92 4.67 14.37
CA VAL A 202 -10.97 5.31 13.55
C VAL A 202 -12.22 4.45 13.50
N GLY A 203 -12.08 3.13 13.33
CA GLY A 203 -13.21 2.20 13.27
C GLY A 203 -12.96 0.97 12.40
N GLY A 204 -13.72 -0.11 12.62
CA GLY A 204 -13.62 -1.36 11.85
C GLY A 204 -12.23 -1.99 11.91
N GLY A 205 -11.54 -1.87 13.05
CA GLY A 205 -10.15 -2.32 13.21
C GLY A 205 -9.08 -1.39 12.62
N TRP A 206 -9.44 -0.31 11.92
CA TRP A 206 -8.48 0.61 11.31
C TRP A 206 -8.03 1.71 12.26
N SER A 207 -6.73 2.02 12.22
CA SER A 207 -6.12 3.15 12.93
C SER A 207 -5.32 4.01 11.97
N GLY A 208 -5.38 5.33 12.19
CA GLY A 208 -4.50 6.29 11.52
C GLY A 208 -3.06 6.15 12.01
N ASP A 209 -2.10 6.57 11.19
CA ASP A 209 -0.73 6.76 11.67
C ASP A 209 -0.56 8.14 12.32
N GLY A 210 -1.07 8.26 13.55
CA GLY A 210 -1.27 9.53 14.24
C GLY A 210 -2.74 9.97 14.23
N TRP A 211 -2.99 11.17 14.73
CA TRP A 211 -4.35 11.72 14.81
C TRP A 211 -5.01 11.82 13.44
N TRP A 212 -6.23 11.30 13.35
CA TRP A 212 -7.04 11.35 12.14
C TRP A 212 -7.62 12.75 11.93
N ARG A 213 -7.57 13.25 10.68
CA ARG A 213 -8.21 14.54 10.34
C ARG A 213 -9.72 14.43 10.43
N GLY A 214 -10.31 15.19 11.36
CA GLY A 214 -11.76 15.25 11.55
C GLY A 214 -12.47 16.20 10.57
N GLU A 215 -13.80 16.10 10.45
CA GLU A 215 -14.62 16.95 9.58
C GLU A 215 -14.49 18.45 9.90
N ARG A 216 -14.42 18.79 11.19
CA ARG A 216 -14.30 20.17 11.67
C ARG A 216 -13.01 20.85 11.22
N GLU A 217 -11.89 20.14 11.28
CA GLU A 217 -10.58 20.65 10.86
C GLU A 217 -10.52 20.86 9.34
N GLY A 218 -11.15 19.96 8.57
CA GLY A 218 -11.31 20.13 7.12
C GLY A 218 -12.08 21.41 6.76
N GLY A 219 -13.16 21.71 7.48
CA GLY A 219 -13.95 22.93 7.28
C GLY A 219 -13.27 24.21 7.80
N GLU A 220 -12.41 24.11 8.82
CA GLU A 220 -11.64 25.26 9.32
C GLU A 220 -10.52 25.64 8.33
N GLU A 221 -9.74 24.69 7.80
CA GLU A 221 -8.76 24.94 6.73
C GLU A 221 -9.40 25.61 5.49
N GLU A 222 -10.60 25.20 5.11
CA GLU A 222 -11.34 25.79 3.99
C GLU A 222 -11.73 27.25 4.27
N LYS A 223 -12.20 27.55 5.48
CA LYS A 223 -12.51 28.93 5.90
C LYS A 223 -11.28 29.83 5.97
N TRP A 224 -10.11 29.28 6.29
CA TRP A 224 -8.84 30.00 6.25
C TRP A 224 -8.44 30.34 4.81
N ARG A 225 -8.56 29.38 3.88
CA ARG A 225 -8.29 29.59 2.45
C ARG A 225 -9.19 30.65 1.82
N GLY A 226 -10.48 30.67 2.19
CA GLY A 226 -11.45 31.64 1.67
C GLY A 226 -11.25 33.09 2.13
N ARG A 227 -10.47 33.33 3.20
CA ARG A 227 -10.28 34.68 3.77
C ARG A 227 -9.06 35.44 3.23
N GLY A 228 -8.16 34.78 2.49
CA GLY A 228 -6.94 35.43 1.97
C GLY A 228 -6.02 36.00 3.06
N GLU A 229 -6.15 35.53 4.31
CA GLU A 229 -5.31 35.95 5.43
C GLU A 229 -3.88 35.40 5.23
N ARG A 230 -2.89 36.25 5.56
CA ARG A 230 -1.51 36.28 5.04
C ARG A 230 -0.71 34.96 5.09
N VAL A 231 0.26 34.90 4.17
CA VAL A 231 1.36 33.94 4.00
C VAL A 231 2.14 33.63 5.30
N GLU A 232 2.11 34.51 6.30
CA GLU A 232 2.85 34.36 7.57
C GLU A 232 2.39 33.14 8.39
N GLY A 233 1.07 32.90 8.52
CA GLY A 233 0.56 31.70 9.22
C GLY A 233 0.86 30.39 8.47
N TRP A 234 0.92 30.41 7.13
CA TRP A 234 1.33 29.26 6.32
C TRP A 234 2.80 28.87 6.49
N LEU A 235 3.66 29.80 6.90
CA LEU A 235 5.08 29.59 7.13
C LEU A 235 5.39 29.27 8.60
N GLU A 236 4.58 29.78 9.54
CA GLU A 236 4.74 29.60 10.99
C GLU A 236 3.96 28.40 11.54
N ASP A 237 2.76 28.10 11.03
CA ASP A 237 1.91 26.95 11.41
C ASP A 237 2.11 25.73 10.49
N ALA A 238 3.34 25.54 9.97
CA ALA A 238 3.76 24.28 9.36
C ALA A 238 3.90 23.14 10.41
N GLU A 239 3.07 23.13 11.46
CA GLU A 239 2.71 21.89 12.14
C GLU A 239 2.21 20.94 11.06
N VAL A 240 2.81 19.75 11.00
CA VAL A 240 2.40 18.68 10.10
C VAL A 240 0.92 18.43 10.36
N GLY A 241 0.05 18.98 9.52
CA GLY A 241 -1.40 18.85 9.69
C GLY A 241 -1.82 17.38 9.80
N ARG A 242 -3.07 17.13 10.19
CA ARG A 242 -3.55 15.74 10.31
C ARG A 242 -3.79 15.14 8.92
N GLY A 243 -3.32 13.92 8.73
CA GLY A 243 -3.51 13.17 7.49
C GLY A 243 -4.74 12.27 7.53
N GLN A 244 -5.01 11.61 6.40
CA GLN A 244 -6.02 10.57 6.27
C GLN A 244 -5.40 9.35 5.59
N GLN A 245 -4.29 8.86 6.13
CA GLN A 245 -3.58 7.68 5.62
C GLN A 245 -3.84 6.42 6.46
N MET A 246 -4.23 5.35 5.78
CA MET A 246 -4.39 3.99 6.30
C MET A 246 -3.88 3.00 5.26
N ASP A 247 -2.75 2.36 5.51
CA ASP A 247 -2.06 1.49 4.56
C ASP A 247 -1.53 0.22 5.23
N TYR A 248 -0.73 -0.58 4.52
CA TYR A 248 -0.09 -1.77 5.09
C TYR A 248 0.83 -1.44 6.27
N TYR A 249 1.43 -0.24 6.28
CA TYR A 249 2.32 0.15 7.36
C TYR A 249 1.52 0.25 8.67
N SER A 250 0.50 1.12 8.73
CA SER A 250 -0.30 1.23 9.96
C SER A 250 -1.12 -0.04 10.24
N GLY A 251 -1.75 -0.59 9.20
CA GLY A 251 -2.71 -1.69 9.33
C GLY A 251 -2.08 -3.07 9.53
N SER A 252 -0.93 -3.37 8.93
CA SER A 252 -0.38 -4.73 8.98
C SER A 252 0.87 -4.91 9.82
N PHE A 253 1.85 -4.01 9.69
CA PHE A 253 3.20 -4.27 10.20
C PHE A 253 3.80 -3.15 11.05
N ALA A 254 3.01 -2.15 11.46
CA ALA A 254 3.36 -1.21 12.52
C ALA A 254 2.34 -1.27 13.66
N ILE A 255 1.26 -0.49 13.62
CA ILE A 255 0.35 -0.32 14.78
C ILE A 255 -0.30 -1.64 15.19
N GLN A 256 -1.04 -2.30 14.30
CA GLN A 256 -1.71 -3.58 14.59
C GLN A 256 -0.71 -4.68 14.99
N PHE A 257 0.48 -4.66 14.39
CA PHE A 257 1.54 -5.61 14.73
C PHE A 257 2.00 -5.43 16.17
N SER A 258 2.31 -4.20 16.58
CA SER A 258 2.73 -3.86 17.94
C SER A 258 1.60 -4.06 18.96
N GLN A 259 0.36 -3.74 18.60
CA GLN A 259 -0.84 -4.04 19.41
C GLN A 259 -0.96 -5.53 19.70
N LEU A 260 -0.75 -6.40 18.71
CA LEU A 260 -0.84 -7.85 18.92
C LEU A 260 0.35 -8.41 19.72
N LEU A 261 1.55 -7.82 19.60
CA LEU A 261 2.65 -8.13 20.51
C LEU A 261 2.30 -7.71 21.95
N TYR A 262 1.70 -6.53 22.13
CA TYR A 262 1.20 -6.09 23.42
C TYR A 262 0.14 -7.06 23.98
N VAL A 263 -0.81 -7.50 23.16
CA VAL A 263 -1.79 -8.54 23.53
C VAL A 263 -1.11 -9.79 24.08
N LYS A 264 -0.02 -10.23 23.45
CA LYS A 264 0.72 -11.43 23.88
C LYS A 264 1.45 -11.24 25.21
N TYR A 265 2.13 -10.10 25.38
CA TYR A 265 3.09 -9.92 26.47
C TYR A 265 2.54 -9.13 27.66
N ALA A 266 1.48 -8.35 27.47
CA ALA A 266 0.86 -7.52 28.53
C ALA A 266 -0.48 -8.07 29.04
N ALA A 267 -0.90 -9.27 28.61
CA ALA A 267 -2.21 -9.87 28.94
C ALA A 267 -2.59 -9.84 30.44
N HIS A 268 -1.60 -10.06 31.31
CA HIS A 268 -1.81 -10.10 32.76
C HIS A 268 -1.78 -8.71 33.42
N ARG A 269 -1.28 -7.67 32.72
CA ARG A 269 -1.16 -6.30 33.24
C ARG A 269 -2.38 -5.46 32.90
N ASP A 270 -2.90 -5.65 31.70
CA ASP A 270 -3.91 -4.77 31.11
C ASP A 270 -4.97 -5.57 30.33
N PRO A 271 -5.79 -6.36 31.03
CA PRO A 271 -6.74 -7.26 30.39
C PRO A 271 -7.80 -6.51 29.57
N GLU A 272 -8.21 -5.31 29.98
CA GLU A 272 -9.26 -4.55 29.30
C GLU A 272 -8.79 -4.02 27.93
N ARG A 273 -7.60 -3.41 27.87
CA ARG A 273 -7.03 -2.93 26.60
C ARG A 273 -6.66 -4.11 25.70
N VAL A 274 -6.18 -5.20 26.27
CA VAL A 274 -5.89 -6.46 25.54
C VAL A 274 -7.14 -6.98 24.84
N GLU A 275 -8.28 -7.06 25.52
CA GLU A 275 -9.53 -7.50 24.86
C GLU A 275 -10.01 -6.50 23.79
N ARG A 276 -9.85 -5.19 24.01
CA ARG A 276 -10.11 -4.19 22.95
C ARG A 276 -9.25 -4.42 21.72
N TYR A 277 -7.93 -4.59 21.86
CA TYR A 277 -7.03 -4.80 20.73
C TYR A 277 -7.31 -6.12 20.01
N LYS A 278 -7.66 -7.20 20.73
CA LYS A 278 -8.12 -8.44 20.11
C LYS A 278 -9.36 -8.21 19.25
N GLN A 279 -10.33 -7.44 19.75
CA GLN A 279 -11.55 -7.13 19.00
C GLN A 279 -11.24 -6.29 17.75
N GLN A 280 -10.43 -5.24 17.86
CA GLN A 280 -10.01 -4.41 16.74
C GLN A 280 -9.26 -5.25 15.68
N ALA A 281 -8.37 -6.16 16.10
CA ALA A 281 -7.68 -7.05 15.19
C ALA A 281 -8.65 -7.99 14.44
N ARG A 282 -9.68 -8.54 15.11
CA ARG A 282 -10.71 -9.36 14.46
C ARG A 282 -11.47 -8.60 13.39
N GLU A 283 -11.85 -7.36 13.68
CA GLU A 283 -12.52 -6.48 12.71
C GLU A 283 -11.62 -6.18 11.52
N PHE A 284 -10.36 -5.81 11.77
CA PHE A 284 -9.39 -5.47 10.74
C PHE A 284 -9.15 -6.63 9.76
N VAL A 285 -8.85 -7.83 10.29
CA VAL A 285 -8.52 -8.98 9.44
C VAL A 285 -9.73 -9.49 8.65
N GLY A 286 -10.95 -9.18 9.08
CA GLY A 286 -12.19 -9.58 8.40
C GLY A 286 -12.26 -9.11 6.94
N ASP A 287 -11.65 -7.97 6.63
CA ASP A 287 -11.59 -7.41 5.28
C ASP A 287 -10.18 -7.31 4.72
N PHE A 288 -9.15 -7.15 5.55
CA PHE A 288 -7.77 -6.92 5.10
C PHE A 288 -7.21 -8.06 4.23
N TRP A 289 -7.69 -9.29 4.39
CA TRP A 289 -7.28 -10.40 3.52
C TRP A 289 -7.57 -10.13 2.03
N ARG A 290 -8.55 -9.28 1.71
CA ARG A 290 -8.87 -8.86 0.34
C ARG A 290 -7.82 -7.98 -0.31
N TYR A 291 -6.82 -7.50 0.43
CA TYR A 291 -5.69 -6.77 -0.17
C TYR A 291 -4.72 -7.67 -0.93
N PHE A 292 -4.89 -8.99 -0.81
CA PHE A 292 -4.08 -10.02 -1.47
C PHE A 292 -4.93 -10.76 -2.50
N ASP A 293 -4.33 -11.07 -3.65
CA ASP A 293 -4.99 -11.88 -4.67
C ASP A 293 -4.80 -13.39 -4.44
N GLU A 294 -5.45 -14.18 -5.31
CA GLU A 294 -5.41 -15.65 -5.28
C GLU A 294 -4.02 -16.24 -5.43
N GLU A 295 -3.05 -15.50 -5.97
CA GLU A 295 -1.65 -15.93 -6.15
C GLU A 295 -0.74 -15.44 -5.03
N GLY A 296 -1.25 -14.59 -4.12
CA GLY A 296 -0.54 -14.01 -2.99
C GLY A 296 0.06 -12.64 -3.27
N ALA A 297 -0.19 -12.03 -4.44
CA ALA A 297 0.27 -10.67 -4.71
C ALA A 297 -0.56 -9.67 -3.88
N ALA A 298 0.13 -8.72 -3.26
CA ALA A 298 -0.53 -7.63 -2.55
C ALA A 298 -0.71 -6.43 -3.47
N ILE A 299 -1.77 -5.63 -3.26
CA ILE A 299 -1.96 -4.36 -3.96
C ILE A 299 -0.99 -3.30 -3.40
N PRO A 300 0.08 -2.86 -4.10
CA PRO A 300 0.98 -1.84 -3.58
C PRO A 300 0.24 -0.50 -3.39
N PHE A 301 0.16 -0.03 -2.15
CA PHE A 301 -0.54 1.19 -1.75
C PHE A 301 0.09 1.79 -0.48
N GLY A 302 0.31 3.10 -0.46
CA GLY A 302 0.85 3.82 0.69
C GLY A 302 2.37 3.86 0.78
N ARG A 303 2.89 4.08 1.99
CA ARG A 303 4.32 4.25 2.26
C ARG A 303 5.01 2.94 2.63
N SER A 304 6.33 2.98 2.80
CA SER A 304 7.14 1.87 3.31
C SER A 304 7.03 0.58 2.49
N LEU A 305 6.70 0.71 1.20
CA LEU A 305 6.51 -0.42 0.30
C LEU A 305 7.81 -1.21 0.05
N THR A 306 8.96 -0.59 0.31
CA THR A 306 10.27 -1.25 0.20
C THR A 306 10.47 -2.38 1.21
N TYR A 307 9.57 -2.55 2.17
CA TYR A 307 9.56 -3.64 3.15
C TYR A 307 8.85 -4.90 2.66
N ARG A 308 8.21 -4.84 1.48
CA ARG A 308 7.80 -6.00 0.65
C ARG A 308 6.94 -7.01 1.41
N PHE A 309 7.50 -8.16 1.76
CA PHE A 309 6.75 -9.23 2.41
C PHE A 309 6.33 -8.91 3.84
N ALA A 310 6.76 -7.77 4.43
CA ALA A 310 6.18 -7.22 5.65
C ALA A 310 4.66 -7.03 5.56
N PHE A 311 4.09 -6.90 4.36
CA PHE A 311 2.65 -6.69 4.14
C PHE A 311 1.78 -7.79 4.75
N ALA A 312 2.31 -9.01 4.87
CA ALA A 312 1.64 -10.14 5.50
C ALA A 312 1.95 -10.28 7.01
N GLY A 313 2.62 -9.31 7.62
CA GLY A 313 3.06 -9.36 9.02
C GLY A 313 1.90 -9.60 9.99
N ILE A 314 0.71 -9.10 9.66
CA ILE A 314 -0.49 -9.32 10.49
C ILE A 314 -0.84 -10.80 10.62
N PHE A 315 -0.72 -11.58 9.53
CA PHE A 315 -1.05 -13.01 9.53
C PHE A 315 -0.08 -13.82 10.37
N SER A 316 1.19 -13.41 10.44
CA SER A 316 2.14 -14.03 11.38
C SER A 316 1.86 -13.65 12.83
N THR A 317 1.50 -12.39 13.09
CA THR A 317 1.37 -11.88 14.46
C THR A 317 0.07 -12.30 15.13
N ILE A 318 -1.04 -12.41 14.40
CA ILE A 318 -2.29 -12.94 14.98
C ILE A 318 -2.10 -14.38 15.49
N VAL A 319 -1.35 -15.21 14.76
CA VAL A 319 -1.05 -16.59 15.17
C VAL A 319 -0.08 -16.58 16.35
N LEU A 320 0.98 -15.78 16.29
CA LEU A 320 1.94 -15.67 17.39
C LEU A 320 1.29 -15.17 18.68
N ALA A 321 0.37 -14.21 18.59
CA ALA A 321 -0.38 -13.66 19.71
C ALA A 321 -1.47 -14.61 20.24
N GLY A 322 -1.73 -15.73 19.57
CA GLY A 322 -2.75 -16.70 19.96
C GLY A 322 -4.17 -16.16 19.83
N LEU A 323 -4.42 -15.28 18.86
CA LEU A 323 -5.75 -14.73 18.63
C LEU A 323 -6.68 -15.81 18.07
N THR A 324 -7.79 -16.07 18.78
CA THR A 324 -8.81 -17.06 18.42
C THR A 324 -10.13 -16.39 18.04
N SER A 325 -11.03 -17.19 17.47
CA SER A 325 -12.39 -16.77 17.06
C SER A 325 -12.37 -15.65 16.01
N LEU A 326 -11.52 -15.79 14.99
CA LEU A 326 -11.51 -14.88 13.85
C LEU A 326 -12.78 -15.02 13.01
N PRO A 327 -13.28 -13.93 12.42
CA PRO A 327 -14.45 -13.99 11.54
C PRO A 327 -14.15 -14.79 10.27
N PRO A 328 -15.16 -15.44 9.65
CA PRO A 328 -15.03 -15.96 8.29
C PRO A 328 -14.53 -14.87 7.33
N PRO A 329 -13.68 -15.21 6.34
CA PRO A 329 -13.20 -16.55 5.99
C PRO A 329 -11.97 -17.02 6.80
N LEU A 330 -11.48 -16.23 7.75
CA LEU A 330 -10.26 -16.47 8.53
C LEU A 330 -10.46 -17.35 9.77
N SER A 331 -11.64 -17.95 9.93
CA SER A 331 -11.96 -18.81 11.07
C SER A 331 -11.13 -20.11 11.14
N SER A 332 -10.46 -20.49 10.04
CA SER A 332 -9.57 -21.66 9.96
C SER A 332 -8.09 -21.24 9.94
N MET A 333 -7.27 -21.91 10.75
CA MET A 333 -5.81 -21.77 10.73
C MET A 333 -5.22 -22.05 9.35
N GLY A 334 -5.82 -23.00 8.60
CA GLY A 334 -5.41 -23.34 7.24
C GLY A 334 -5.56 -22.18 6.25
N THR A 335 -6.56 -21.31 6.42
CA THR A 335 -6.74 -20.11 5.60
C THR A 335 -5.66 -19.08 5.91
N ILE A 336 -5.34 -18.86 7.20
CA ILE A 336 -4.28 -17.94 7.63
C ILE A 336 -2.92 -18.42 7.11
N LYS A 337 -2.64 -19.72 7.22
CA LYS A 337 -1.47 -20.37 6.63
C LYS A 337 -1.41 -20.16 5.13
N GLY A 338 -2.53 -20.36 4.44
CA GLY A 338 -2.67 -20.13 3.01
C GLY A 338 -2.31 -18.71 2.61
N LEU A 339 -2.84 -17.69 3.29
CA LEU A 339 -2.53 -16.29 3.01
C LEU A 339 -1.05 -15.97 3.21
N LEU A 340 -0.49 -16.35 4.36
CA LEU A 340 0.89 -16.06 4.71
C LEU A 340 1.88 -16.73 3.76
N LEU A 341 1.78 -18.05 3.58
CA LEU A 341 2.73 -18.81 2.78
C LEU A 341 2.60 -18.50 1.28
N ARG A 342 1.38 -18.24 0.80
CA ARG A 342 1.18 -17.84 -0.60
C ARG A 342 1.80 -16.50 -0.92
N HIS A 343 1.70 -15.53 -0.01
CA HIS A 343 2.38 -14.24 -0.15
C HIS A 343 3.90 -14.39 -0.23
N LEU A 344 4.50 -15.21 0.65
CA LEU A 344 5.93 -15.50 0.62
C LEU A 344 6.35 -16.20 -0.70
N ARG A 345 5.56 -17.18 -1.17
CA ARG A 345 5.79 -17.82 -2.47
C ARG A 345 5.70 -16.83 -3.63
N TRP A 346 4.77 -15.88 -3.58
CA TRP A 346 4.67 -14.85 -4.60
C TRP A 346 5.97 -14.02 -4.67
N TRP A 347 6.48 -13.57 -3.52
CA TRP A 347 7.75 -12.85 -3.47
C TRP A 347 8.94 -13.70 -3.92
N ALA A 348 8.98 -14.99 -3.56
CA ALA A 348 10.00 -15.92 -4.04
C ALA A 348 10.06 -15.95 -5.58
N ARG A 349 8.90 -16.15 -6.22
CA ARG A 349 8.76 -16.21 -7.68
C ARG A 349 9.11 -14.89 -8.37
N HIS A 350 8.90 -13.76 -7.70
CA HIS A 350 9.12 -12.41 -8.26
C HIS A 350 10.41 -11.74 -7.74
N SER A 351 11.35 -12.52 -7.20
CA SER A 351 12.56 -11.99 -6.54
C SER A 351 13.76 -11.78 -7.46
N ALA A 352 13.60 -11.92 -8.78
CA ALA A 352 14.71 -11.85 -9.75
C ALA A 352 15.54 -10.56 -9.65
N ASP A 353 14.91 -9.45 -9.25
CA ASP A 353 15.56 -8.15 -9.16
C ASP A 353 15.39 -7.46 -7.79
N ILE A 354 15.01 -8.17 -6.73
CA ILE A 354 14.90 -7.58 -5.38
C ILE A 354 16.19 -7.67 -4.55
N PHE A 355 17.18 -8.43 -5.03
CA PHE A 355 18.49 -8.59 -4.41
C PHE A 355 19.58 -7.94 -5.25
N HIS A 356 20.59 -7.39 -4.58
CA HIS A 356 21.87 -7.02 -5.17
C HIS A 356 22.68 -8.28 -5.52
N ALA A 357 23.79 -8.09 -6.25
CA ALA A 357 24.64 -9.20 -6.67
C ALA A 357 25.30 -9.97 -5.51
N ASP A 358 25.40 -9.35 -4.34
CA ASP A 358 25.90 -9.96 -3.10
C ASP A 358 24.81 -10.67 -2.26
N GLY A 359 23.55 -10.68 -2.74
CA GLY A 359 22.42 -11.28 -2.06
C GLY A 359 21.69 -10.37 -1.07
N THR A 360 22.17 -9.14 -0.83
CA THR A 360 21.49 -8.17 0.05
C THR A 360 20.27 -7.58 -0.63
N MET A 361 19.24 -7.21 0.14
CA MET A 361 18.01 -6.64 -0.44
C MET A 361 18.23 -5.18 -0.87
N ASN A 362 17.59 -4.77 -1.98
CA ASN A 362 17.67 -3.40 -2.50
C ASN A 362 16.50 -2.51 -2.05
N ILE A 363 16.69 -1.18 -2.13
CA ILE A 363 15.60 -0.20 -2.00
C ILE A 363 14.80 -0.18 -3.32
N GLY A 364 13.52 -0.54 -3.23
CA GLY A 364 12.65 -0.73 -4.39
C GLY A 364 11.46 -1.62 -4.06
N PHE A 365 10.69 -2.02 -5.09
CA PHE A 365 9.58 -2.96 -4.92
C PHE A 365 9.93 -4.30 -5.60
N LEU A 366 9.70 -4.46 -6.90
CA LEU A 366 10.17 -5.66 -7.66
C LEU A 366 11.56 -5.50 -8.28
N PHE A 367 12.07 -4.28 -8.33
CA PHE A 367 13.42 -3.95 -8.80
C PHE A 367 13.93 -2.71 -8.06
N PRO A 368 15.24 -2.38 -8.12
CA PRO A 368 15.79 -1.20 -7.46
C PRO A 368 15.16 0.08 -8.02
N ASN A 369 14.58 0.90 -7.15
CA ASN A 369 13.94 2.14 -7.57
C ASN A 369 14.07 3.21 -6.49
N MET A 370 14.96 4.19 -6.70
CA MET A 370 15.17 5.30 -5.75
C MET A 370 14.11 6.40 -5.87
N TYR A 371 13.25 6.40 -6.90
CA TYR A 371 12.17 7.39 -6.99
C TYR A 371 11.07 7.14 -5.95
N MET A 372 10.90 5.91 -5.49
CA MET A 372 9.95 5.56 -4.43
C MET A 372 10.51 5.67 -3.01
N SER A 373 11.83 5.84 -2.86
CA SER A 373 12.50 5.88 -1.56
C SER A 373 11.98 7.02 -0.69
N GLU A 374 12.01 6.82 0.61
CA GLU A 374 11.57 7.77 1.63
C GLU A 374 12.81 8.35 2.32
N ASP A 375 12.68 9.51 2.94
CA ASP A 375 13.78 10.23 3.60
C ASP A 375 14.35 9.48 4.82
N TYR A 376 13.63 8.47 5.31
CA TYR A 376 14.08 7.54 6.36
C TYR A 376 14.62 6.20 5.82
N ASN A 377 14.67 5.97 4.50
CA ASN A 377 15.16 4.69 3.99
C ASN A 377 16.69 4.68 3.92
N SER A 378 17.31 3.97 4.85
CA SER A 378 18.70 3.50 4.74
C SER A 378 18.76 2.22 3.88
N PRO A 379 19.95 1.76 3.44
CA PRO A 379 20.11 0.46 2.80
C PRO A 379 19.64 -0.70 3.68
N GLN A 380 19.80 -0.59 5.00
CA GLN A 380 19.37 -1.57 5.98
C GLN A 380 17.86 -1.58 6.17
N SER A 381 17.17 -0.54 5.71
CA SER A 381 15.79 -0.34 6.10
C SER A 381 14.85 -1.44 5.62
N VAL A 382 15.18 -2.04 4.48
CA VAL A 382 14.39 -3.05 3.78
C VAL A 382 14.21 -4.35 4.57
N TYR A 383 15.01 -4.58 5.61
CA TYR A 383 14.93 -5.76 6.47
C TYR A 383 13.77 -5.75 7.47
N TRP A 384 12.94 -4.70 7.50
CA TRP A 384 11.60 -4.76 8.12
C TRP A 384 10.73 -5.88 7.56
N CYS A 385 11.02 -6.35 6.35
CA CYS A 385 10.40 -7.52 5.75
C CYS A 385 10.36 -8.74 6.70
N MET A 386 11.36 -8.86 7.58
CA MET A 386 11.51 -9.96 8.55
C MET A 386 10.37 -10.04 9.58
N LYS A 387 9.54 -9.01 9.74
CA LYS A 387 8.34 -9.04 10.60
C LYS A 387 7.43 -10.23 10.29
N THR A 388 7.32 -10.61 9.02
CA THR A 388 6.48 -11.73 8.56
C THR A 388 7.05 -13.09 8.95
N LEU A 389 8.35 -13.16 9.29
CA LEU A 389 9.05 -14.40 9.62
C LEU A 389 9.02 -14.74 11.11
N ILE A 390 8.39 -13.91 11.96
CA ILE A 390 8.24 -14.19 13.40
C ILE A 390 7.49 -15.51 13.67
N ILE A 391 6.73 -15.99 12.70
CA ILE A 391 6.01 -17.27 12.75
C ILE A 391 6.98 -18.46 12.96
N ALA A 392 8.28 -18.29 12.67
CA ALA A 392 9.33 -19.26 12.97
C ALA A 392 9.48 -19.59 14.47
N ALA A 393 8.97 -18.70 15.36
CA ALA A 393 8.92 -18.91 16.80
C ALA A 393 8.01 -20.07 17.21
N LEU A 394 7.08 -20.48 16.34
CA LEU A 394 6.18 -21.59 16.63
C LEU A 394 6.89 -22.94 16.42
N PRO A 395 6.62 -23.93 17.29
CA PRO A 395 7.17 -25.28 17.17
C PRO A 395 6.64 -25.98 15.91
N GLU A 396 7.37 -26.92 15.32
CA GLU A 396 6.89 -27.68 14.14
C GLU A 396 5.57 -28.43 14.40
N THR A 397 5.29 -28.75 15.66
CA THR A 397 4.05 -29.38 16.13
C THR A 397 2.86 -28.43 16.25
N HIS A 398 3.06 -27.11 16.13
CA HIS A 398 1.98 -26.12 16.23
C HIS A 398 0.93 -26.36 15.13
N GLU A 399 -0.35 -26.12 15.44
CA GLU A 399 -1.46 -26.27 14.50
C GLU A 399 -1.21 -25.56 13.17
N PHE A 400 -0.67 -24.34 13.20
CA PHE A 400 -0.25 -23.60 11.99
C PHE A 400 0.64 -24.44 11.05
N TRP A 401 1.63 -25.16 11.59
CA TRP A 401 2.55 -25.95 10.78
C TRP A 401 1.97 -27.28 10.36
N THR A 402 1.12 -27.89 11.19
CA THR A 402 0.57 -29.24 10.97
C THR A 402 -0.76 -29.25 10.19
N CYS A 403 -1.53 -28.17 10.20
CA CYS A 403 -2.79 -28.08 9.47
C CYS A 403 -2.59 -28.06 7.94
N GLU A 404 -3.63 -28.47 7.22
CA GLU A 404 -3.69 -28.34 5.77
C GLU A 404 -3.70 -26.86 5.37
N GLU A 405 -2.90 -26.49 4.36
CA GLU A 405 -2.98 -25.17 3.77
C GLU A 405 -4.24 -25.07 2.90
N LEU A 406 -5.13 -24.13 3.22
CA LEU A 406 -6.35 -23.91 2.45
C LEU A 406 -6.13 -22.89 1.31
N PRO A 407 -6.92 -22.98 0.22
CA PRO A 407 -6.86 -22.02 -0.87
C PRO A 407 -7.26 -20.61 -0.42
N HIS A 408 -6.94 -19.62 -1.25
CA HIS A 408 -7.38 -18.24 -1.02
C HIS A 408 -8.91 -18.17 -0.95
N PRO A 409 -9.52 -17.35 -0.06
CA PRO A 409 -10.99 -17.29 0.04
C PRO A 409 -11.69 -16.93 -1.28
N LEU A 410 -11.06 -16.14 -2.16
CA LEU A 410 -11.60 -15.83 -3.50
C LEU A 410 -11.70 -17.06 -4.41
N ALA A 411 -10.87 -18.09 -4.19
CA ALA A 411 -10.87 -19.32 -4.99
C ALA A 411 -11.93 -20.33 -4.50
N LEU A 412 -12.55 -20.09 -3.34
CA LEU A 412 -13.57 -20.96 -2.75
C LEU A 412 -15.00 -20.61 -3.17
N ALA A 413 -15.22 -19.47 -3.83
CA ALA A 413 -16.54 -19.07 -4.31
C ALA A 413 -17.03 -20.04 -5.41
N THR A 414 -18.17 -20.69 -5.18
CA THR A 414 -18.79 -21.61 -6.15
C THR A 414 -19.93 -20.93 -6.92
N ASP A 415 -20.27 -21.46 -8.10
CA ASP A 415 -21.40 -20.98 -8.91
C ASP A 415 -22.78 -21.11 -8.23
N SER A 416 -22.84 -21.79 -7.08
CA SER A 416 -24.06 -22.00 -6.29
C SER A 416 -24.36 -20.89 -5.27
N GLU A 417 -23.39 -20.01 -4.97
CA GLU A 417 -23.57 -18.85 -4.11
C GLU A 417 -24.26 -17.70 -4.88
N PRO A 418 -24.99 -16.78 -4.20
CA PRO A 418 -25.52 -15.58 -4.84
C PRO A 418 -24.44 -14.86 -5.64
N GLU A 419 -24.82 -14.13 -6.69
CA GLU A 419 -23.89 -13.40 -7.53
C GLU A 419 -23.13 -12.31 -6.75
N ASP A 420 -22.06 -12.70 -6.03
CA ASP A 420 -21.10 -11.79 -5.42
C ASP A 420 -20.30 -11.14 -6.56
N ASN A 421 -20.50 -9.84 -6.71
CA ASN A 421 -19.78 -9.03 -7.68
C ASN A 421 -18.32 -8.80 -7.28
N GLY A 422 -17.88 -9.36 -6.14
CA GLY A 422 -16.51 -9.26 -5.65
C GLY A 422 -16.12 -7.81 -5.36
N VAL A 423 -17.08 -6.96 -5.03
CA VAL A 423 -16.87 -5.55 -4.67
C VAL A 423 -17.13 -5.38 -3.17
N SER A 424 -16.14 -4.89 -2.43
CA SER A 424 -16.24 -4.69 -0.98
C SER A 424 -15.87 -3.25 -0.61
N LEU A 425 -16.81 -2.52 -0.01
CA LEU A 425 -16.58 -1.17 0.52
C LEU A 425 -15.92 -1.26 1.89
N LEU A 426 -14.82 -0.52 2.07
CA LEU A 426 -14.16 -0.29 3.34
C LEU A 426 -14.32 1.20 3.73
N PRO A 427 -15.32 1.54 4.57
CA PRO A 427 -15.63 2.93 4.87
C PRO A 427 -14.49 3.68 5.58
N ALA A 428 -13.83 3.03 6.56
CA ALA A 428 -12.77 3.68 7.34
C ALA A 428 -11.60 4.19 6.47
N PRO A 429 -10.99 3.38 5.58
CA PRO A 429 -9.98 3.87 4.66
C PRO A 429 -10.54 4.58 3.42
N MET A 430 -11.87 4.66 3.22
CA MET A 430 -12.51 5.19 2.02
C MET A 430 -12.00 4.50 0.74
N GLN A 431 -12.11 3.17 0.73
CA GLN A 431 -11.66 2.32 -0.37
C GLN A 431 -12.73 1.30 -0.78
N ILE A 432 -12.70 0.90 -2.06
CA ILE A 432 -13.49 -0.22 -2.57
C ILE A 432 -12.54 -1.27 -3.14
N LEU A 433 -12.55 -2.47 -2.57
CA LEU A 433 -11.80 -3.62 -3.06
C LEU A 433 -12.56 -4.26 -4.22
N CYS A 434 -11.86 -4.51 -5.32
CA CYS A 434 -12.42 -5.00 -6.57
C CYS A 434 -11.75 -6.33 -6.95
N ASN A 435 -12.51 -7.42 -6.84
CA ASN A 435 -12.06 -8.80 -7.04
C ASN A 435 -13.11 -9.65 -7.77
N HIS A 436 -13.89 -9.03 -8.64
CA HIS A 436 -15.06 -9.61 -9.32
C HIS A 436 -14.78 -10.98 -9.92
N ARG A 437 -15.61 -12.00 -9.60
CA ARG A 437 -15.37 -13.43 -9.96
C ARG A 437 -15.14 -13.68 -11.46
N HIS A 438 -15.84 -12.92 -12.30
CA HIS A 438 -15.72 -13.00 -13.77
C HIS A 438 -14.66 -12.07 -14.37
N ALA A 439 -14.02 -11.24 -13.53
CA ALA A 439 -12.90 -10.40 -13.93
C ALA A 439 -11.58 -11.14 -13.75
N SER A 440 -10.58 -10.69 -14.51
CA SER A 440 -9.20 -11.18 -14.43
C SER A 440 -8.28 -10.14 -13.80
N HIS A 441 -8.79 -9.25 -12.93
CA HIS A 441 -8.01 -8.18 -12.34
C HIS A 441 -8.36 -7.97 -10.88
N HIS A 442 -7.33 -7.76 -10.05
CA HIS A 442 -7.44 -7.50 -8.62
C HIS A 442 -6.84 -6.13 -8.30
N PHE A 443 -7.67 -5.26 -7.73
CA PHE A 443 -7.32 -3.86 -7.48
C PHE A 443 -8.21 -3.23 -6.41
N LEU A 444 -7.84 -2.04 -5.96
CA LEU A 444 -8.67 -1.21 -5.09
C LEU A 444 -8.91 0.16 -5.73
N LEU A 445 -10.06 0.76 -5.44
CA LEU A 445 -10.37 2.16 -5.70
C LEU A 445 -10.19 2.98 -4.42
N SER A 446 -9.65 4.21 -4.54
CA SER A 446 -9.40 5.08 -3.38
C SER A 446 -9.76 6.55 -3.65
N SER A 447 -10.59 7.13 -2.78
CA SER A 447 -11.09 8.51 -2.94
C SER A 447 -10.39 9.52 -2.06
N SER A 448 -10.23 9.25 -0.76
CA SER A 448 -9.95 10.29 0.25
C SER A 448 -8.56 10.22 0.88
N GLN A 449 -7.75 9.20 0.56
CA GLN A 449 -6.47 8.97 1.22
C GLN A 449 -5.42 10.05 0.89
N PHE A 450 -4.73 10.56 1.91
CA PHE A 450 -3.56 11.43 1.75
C PHE A 450 -2.70 11.44 3.02
N CYS A 451 -1.40 11.68 2.85
CA CYS A 451 -0.48 11.92 3.96
C CYS A 451 -0.24 13.43 4.11
N ALA A 452 -0.35 13.99 5.31
CA ALA A 452 -0.16 15.44 5.49
C ALA A 452 1.32 15.85 5.58
N TRP A 453 2.18 14.95 6.06
CA TRP A 453 3.63 15.14 6.13
C TRP A 453 4.27 15.07 4.74
N PRO A 454 5.31 15.88 4.44
CA PRO A 454 6.08 15.84 3.19
C PRO A 454 6.84 14.51 2.96
N LEU A 455 6.11 13.47 2.58
CA LEU A 455 6.66 12.20 2.09
C LEU A 455 6.97 12.32 0.58
N LYS A 456 8.05 11.67 0.11
CA LYS A 456 8.36 11.61 -1.32
C LYS A 456 7.24 10.89 -2.08
N ALA A 457 6.79 11.50 -3.17
CA ALA A 457 5.74 10.98 -4.05
C ALA A 457 4.39 10.71 -3.35
N SER A 458 4.03 11.47 -2.32
CA SER A 458 2.78 11.29 -1.55
C SER A 458 1.53 11.18 -2.41
N GLN A 459 1.40 12.00 -3.45
CA GLN A 459 0.24 11.96 -4.35
C GLN A 459 0.14 10.62 -5.07
N ALA A 460 1.26 10.05 -5.51
CA ALA A 460 1.29 8.75 -6.17
C ALA A 460 1.02 7.59 -5.20
N LYS A 461 1.46 7.71 -3.94
CA LYS A 461 1.31 6.68 -2.90
C LYS A 461 -0.10 6.61 -2.31
N TYR A 462 -0.79 7.74 -2.21
CA TYR A 462 -2.10 7.83 -1.54
C TYR A 462 -3.24 8.39 -2.39
N CYS A 463 -2.97 9.24 -3.38
CA CYS A 463 -4.01 10.02 -4.03
C CYS A 463 -4.40 9.56 -5.45
N LYS A 464 -3.91 8.42 -5.92
CA LYS A 464 -4.45 7.81 -7.15
C LYS A 464 -5.86 7.27 -6.94
N PHE A 465 -6.62 7.14 -8.02
CA PHE A 465 -7.98 6.62 -7.99
C PHE A 465 -8.05 5.10 -7.93
N ALA A 466 -6.99 4.41 -8.37
CA ALA A 466 -6.92 2.95 -8.34
C ALA A 466 -5.49 2.44 -8.17
N TYR A 467 -5.34 1.28 -7.52
CA TYR A 467 -4.06 0.57 -7.31
C TYR A 467 -4.27 -0.92 -7.58
N SER A 468 -3.34 -1.55 -8.30
CA SER A 468 -3.48 -2.95 -8.77
C SER A 468 -2.40 -3.87 -8.22
N SER A 469 -2.76 -5.11 -7.86
CA SER A 469 -1.78 -6.14 -7.47
C SER A 469 -0.90 -6.64 -8.62
N ALA A 470 -1.36 -6.54 -9.87
CA ALA A 470 -0.63 -6.96 -11.08
C ALA A 470 0.14 -5.80 -11.75
N PHE A 471 -0.47 -4.62 -11.75
CA PHE A 471 0.01 -3.42 -12.42
C PHE A 471 0.27 -2.30 -11.41
N GLY A 472 1.30 -2.50 -10.59
CA GLY A 472 1.68 -1.55 -9.54
C GLY A 472 1.81 -0.13 -10.04
N PHE A 473 1.59 0.86 -9.19
CA PHE A 473 1.50 2.26 -9.60
C PHE A 473 2.84 2.86 -10.05
N SER A 474 2.81 4.00 -10.74
CA SER A 474 4.02 4.79 -11.04
C SER A 474 4.24 5.95 -10.07
N VAL A 475 5.50 6.21 -9.73
CA VAL A 475 5.98 7.38 -8.97
C VAL A 475 6.61 8.43 -9.91
N PRO A 476 6.48 9.72 -9.59
CA PRO A 476 7.01 10.78 -10.43
C PRO A 476 8.55 10.86 -10.38
N THR A 477 9.17 11.13 -11.53
CA THR A 477 10.60 11.45 -11.67
C THR A 477 10.86 12.95 -11.85
N GLY A 478 9.80 13.75 -12.00
CA GLY A 478 9.83 15.18 -12.34
C GLY A 478 8.42 15.72 -12.68
N PRO A 479 8.31 17.01 -13.06
CA PRO A 479 7.03 17.70 -13.19
C PRO A 479 6.35 17.59 -14.57
N LEU A 480 7.04 17.12 -15.62
CA LEU A 480 6.44 16.97 -16.96
C LEU A 480 5.50 15.74 -17.00
N ILE A 481 4.49 15.70 -17.88
CA ILE A 481 3.57 14.54 -17.94
C ILE A 481 4.26 13.17 -18.03
N PRO A 482 5.27 12.95 -18.92
CA PRO A 482 5.99 11.68 -18.94
C PRO A 482 6.73 11.37 -17.64
N GLN A 483 7.20 12.40 -16.94
CA GLN A 483 7.90 12.29 -15.66
C GLN A 483 6.95 12.04 -14.49
N MET A 484 5.78 12.69 -14.49
CA MET A 484 4.74 12.47 -13.49
C MET A 484 4.13 11.08 -13.59
N ALA A 485 4.07 10.54 -14.82
CA ALA A 485 3.49 9.23 -15.12
C ALA A 485 2.12 9.04 -14.45
N PRO A 486 1.08 9.81 -14.85
CA PRO A 486 -0.20 9.88 -14.13
C PRO A 486 -1.11 8.66 -14.39
N ASP A 487 -0.61 7.44 -14.19
CA ASP A 487 -1.47 6.25 -14.14
C ASP A 487 -2.48 6.40 -12.99
N ASN A 488 -3.72 6.01 -13.29
CA ASN A 488 -4.85 6.08 -12.38
C ASN A 488 -5.06 7.45 -11.71
N SER A 489 -4.73 8.55 -12.40
CA SER A 489 -4.83 9.92 -11.90
C SER A 489 -5.34 10.87 -12.97
N LEU A 490 -6.08 11.90 -12.55
CA LEU A 490 -6.45 13.05 -13.39
C LEU A 490 -5.44 14.17 -13.14
N ALA A 491 -4.63 14.48 -14.15
CA ALA A 491 -3.72 15.62 -14.15
C ALA A 491 -4.39 16.82 -14.84
N LEU A 492 -4.36 17.99 -14.21
CA LEU A 492 -4.89 19.24 -14.74
C LEU A 492 -3.77 20.25 -14.97
N SER A 493 -3.87 21.00 -16.06
CA SER A 493 -2.99 22.12 -16.38
C SER A 493 -3.82 23.35 -16.76
N ARG A 494 -3.30 24.51 -16.37
CA ARG A 494 -3.83 25.85 -16.67
C ARG A 494 -2.91 26.67 -17.58
N ASP A 495 -1.84 26.06 -18.07
CA ASP A 495 -0.74 26.70 -18.81
C ASP A 495 -0.30 25.86 -20.02
N LEU A 496 -1.29 25.24 -20.68
CA LEU A 496 -1.11 24.43 -21.88
C LEU A 496 -0.12 23.26 -21.71
N GLY A 497 -0.02 22.74 -20.49
CA GLY A 497 0.78 21.59 -20.14
C GLY A 497 2.21 21.89 -19.70
N ALA A 498 2.54 23.15 -19.39
CA ALA A 498 3.84 23.50 -18.80
C ALA A 498 3.94 23.02 -17.34
N THR A 499 2.86 23.11 -16.57
CA THR A 499 2.75 22.58 -15.21
C THR A 499 1.47 21.77 -15.02
N TRP A 500 1.51 20.84 -14.07
CA TRP A 500 0.44 19.88 -13.84
C TRP A 500 0.18 19.70 -12.36
N ALA A 501 -1.11 19.64 -12.02
CA ALA A 501 -1.58 19.33 -10.68
C ALA A 501 -2.40 18.03 -10.71
N VAL A 502 -2.29 17.24 -9.64
CA VAL A 502 -3.07 16.02 -9.41
C VAL A 502 -3.75 16.11 -8.05
N LYS A 503 -4.70 15.19 -7.78
CA LYS A 503 -5.40 15.12 -6.50
C LYS A 503 -4.41 15.15 -5.34
N TRP A 504 -4.62 16.09 -4.43
CA TRP A 504 -3.88 16.23 -3.18
C TRP A 504 -4.80 16.81 -2.12
N LYS A 505 -4.77 16.25 -0.90
CA LYS A 505 -5.57 16.69 0.26
C LYS A 505 -7.05 16.94 -0.09
N PRO A 506 -7.85 15.87 -0.29
CA PRO A 506 -9.29 16.00 -0.47
C PRO A 506 -9.96 16.85 0.62
N ILE A 507 -11.08 17.45 0.25
CA ILE A 507 -11.94 18.29 1.09
C ILE A 507 -12.88 17.37 1.88
N GLY A 508 -12.91 17.54 3.19
CA GLY A 508 -13.70 16.70 4.10
C GLY A 508 -13.23 15.24 4.14
N ALA A 509 -14.14 14.32 4.51
CA ALA A 509 -13.87 12.88 4.64
C ALA A 509 -14.14 12.08 3.34
N GLY A 510 -14.68 12.72 2.30
CA GLY A 510 -15.31 12.04 1.15
C GLY A 510 -16.65 11.40 1.52
N GLN A 511 -17.31 10.79 0.53
CA GLN A 511 -18.67 10.27 0.67
C GLN A 511 -18.75 8.83 0.13
N CYS A 512 -19.45 7.97 0.85
CA CYS A 512 -19.86 6.65 0.37
C CYS A 512 -21.29 6.75 -0.17
N GLY A 513 -21.50 6.32 -1.41
CA GLY A 513 -22.82 6.28 -2.04
C GLY A 513 -23.19 4.87 -2.50
N VAL A 514 -24.42 4.71 -2.97
CA VAL A 514 -24.91 3.49 -3.63
C VAL A 514 -25.49 3.91 -4.98
N LEU A 515 -25.15 3.17 -6.03
CA LEU A 515 -25.60 3.43 -7.38
C LEU A 515 -26.44 2.25 -7.90
N ASP A 516 -27.61 2.56 -8.45
CA ASP A 516 -28.45 1.57 -9.12
C ASP A 516 -27.94 1.31 -10.54
N VAL A 517 -27.73 0.03 -10.85
CA VAL A 517 -27.36 -0.48 -12.17
C VAL A 517 -28.61 -1.01 -12.85
N SER A 518 -29.03 -0.33 -13.91
CA SER A 518 -30.17 -0.73 -14.73
C SER A 518 -29.81 -1.92 -15.61
N PRO A 519 -30.67 -2.95 -15.71
CA PRO A 519 -30.54 -3.94 -16.77
C PRO A 519 -30.84 -3.25 -18.10
N GLY A 520 -29.82 -3.06 -18.94
CA GLY A 520 -30.01 -2.56 -20.30
C GLY A 520 -30.97 -3.44 -21.12
N PRO A 521 -31.45 -2.98 -22.29
CA PRO A 521 -32.35 -3.76 -23.13
C PRO A 521 -31.68 -5.06 -23.60
N SER A 522 -32.33 -6.22 -23.41
CA SER A 522 -31.82 -7.50 -23.92
C SER A 522 -32.12 -7.59 -25.43
N SER A 523 -31.08 -7.86 -26.23
CA SER A 523 -31.22 -8.09 -27.68
C SER A 523 -31.53 -9.56 -28.02
N SER A 524 -31.41 -10.45 -27.03
CA SER A 524 -31.79 -11.87 -27.08
C SER A 524 -32.81 -12.12 -25.97
N GLY A 525 -33.84 -12.94 -26.21
CA GLY A 525 -34.90 -13.26 -25.25
C GLY A 525 -34.46 -14.08 -24.03
N GLU A 526 -33.28 -13.79 -23.47
CA GLU A 526 -32.76 -14.33 -22.22
C GLU A 526 -33.22 -13.48 -21.02
N ILE A 527 -33.21 -14.12 -19.85
CA ILE A 527 -33.65 -13.58 -18.55
C ILE A 527 -33.03 -12.20 -18.32
N GLN A 528 -33.87 -11.20 -18.02
CA GLN A 528 -33.40 -9.85 -17.68
C GLN A 528 -32.42 -9.92 -16.49
N PRO A 529 -31.24 -9.28 -16.58
CA PRO A 529 -30.36 -9.15 -15.42
C PRO A 529 -31.13 -8.51 -14.26
N GLN A 530 -30.93 -9.01 -13.04
CA GLN A 530 -31.51 -8.36 -11.87
C GLN A 530 -30.89 -6.97 -11.70
N ALA A 531 -31.68 -6.01 -11.21
CA ALA A 531 -31.16 -4.70 -10.80
C ALA A 531 -30.07 -4.92 -9.74
N GLN A 532 -28.90 -4.32 -9.95
CA GLN A 532 -27.74 -4.45 -9.06
C GLN A 532 -27.49 -3.11 -8.38
N GLN A 533 -27.18 -3.13 -7.08
CA GLN A 533 -26.67 -1.96 -6.36
C GLN A 533 -25.17 -2.11 -6.13
N ILE A 534 -24.40 -1.07 -6.42
CA ILE A 534 -22.94 -1.05 -6.22
C ILE A 534 -22.54 0.15 -5.35
N PRO A 535 -21.53 0.00 -4.47
CA PRO A 535 -21.02 1.13 -3.71
C PRO A 535 -20.28 2.10 -4.63
N THR A 536 -20.26 3.37 -4.27
CA THR A 536 -19.47 4.41 -4.92
C THR A 536 -18.70 5.21 -3.88
N LEU A 537 -17.58 5.80 -4.31
CA LEU A 537 -16.81 6.73 -3.48
C LEU A 537 -16.70 8.08 -4.18
N THR A 538 -17.01 9.16 -3.47
CA THR A 538 -16.86 10.52 -3.98
C THR A 538 -15.88 11.31 -3.11
N ALA A 539 -14.98 12.06 -3.75
CA ALA A 539 -14.11 13.01 -3.08
C ALA A 539 -13.98 14.31 -3.88
N THR A 540 -14.00 15.43 -3.17
CA THR A 540 -13.82 16.77 -3.74
C THR A 540 -12.43 17.29 -3.40
N TRP A 541 -11.78 18.00 -4.31
CA TRP A 541 -10.41 18.46 -4.12
C TRP A 541 -10.10 19.69 -4.99
N HIS A 542 -9.06 20.42 -4.61
CA HIS A 542 -8.53 21.55 -5.38
C HIS A 542 -7.18 21.18 -5.99
N PRO A 543 -7.00 21.32 -7.33
CA PRO A 543 -5.70 21.11 -7.94
C PRO A 543 -4.69 22.19 -7.53
N TRP A 544 -5.16 23.41 -7.25
CA TRP A 544 -4.32 24.54 -6.83
C TRP A 544 -4.79 25.16 -5.50
N PRO A 545 -3.88 25.71 -4.69
CA PRO A 545 -4.22 26.30 -3.39
C PRO A 545 -5.19 27.49 -3.44
N ASP A 546 -5.31 28.16 -4.59
CA ASP A 546 -6.18 29.32 -4.80
C ASP A 546 -7.68 28.96 -4.81
N GLY A 547 -8.04 27.67 -4.89
CA GLY A 547 -9.42 27.20 -4.83
C GLY A 547 -10.29 27.61 -6.02
N THR A 548 -9.70 28.20 -7.07
CA THR A 548 -10.44 28.68 -8.25
C THR A 548 -11.03 27.54 -9.06
N VAL A 549 -10.36 26.39 -9.05
CA VAL A 549 -10.83 25.14 -9.65
C VAL A 549 -11.08 24.13 -8.55
N GLU A 550 -12.25 23.52 -8.58
CA GLU A 550 -12.69 22.45 -7.69
C GLU A 550 -13.06 21.24 -8.55
N VAL A 551 -12.63 20.06 -8.13
CA VAL A 551 -12.89 18.82 -8.82
C VAL A 551 -13.56 17.87 -7.85
N GLU A 552 -14.79 17.47 -8.16
CA GLU A 552 -15.47 16.36 -7.51
C GLU A 552 -15.26 15.11 -8.36
N THR A 553 -14.85 14.02 -7.74
CA THR A 553 -14.56 12.75 -8.43
C THR A 553 -15.33 11.62 -7.78
N THR A 554 -16.19 10.97 -8.57
CA THR A 554 -16.93 9.75 -8.18
C THR A 554 -16.30 8.53 -8.82
N LEU A 555 -15.99 7.52 -8.02
CA LEU A 555 -15.43 6.23 -8.42
C LEU A 555 -16.53 5.17 -8.39
N ILE A 556 -16.71 4.48 -9.50
CA ILE A 556 -17.72 3.43 -9.70
C ILE A 556 -16.99 2.12 -10.00
N PRO A 557 -17.14 1.08 -9.16
CA PRO A 557 -16.46 -0.21 -9.32
C PRO A 557 -17.05 -1.05 -10.46
N PRO A 558 -16.42 -2.20 -10.78
CA PRO A 558 -16.97 -3.16 -11.71
C PRO A 558 -18.37 -3.68 -11.34
N THR A 559 -19.09 -4.16 -12.34
CA THR A 559 -20.44 -4.73 -12.20
C THR A 559 -20.51 -6.13 -12.80
N ASN A 560 -21.62 -6.85 -12.58
CA ASN A 560 -21.79 -8.20 -13.15
C ASN A 560 -21.76 -8.20 -14.68
N ARG A 561 -22.26 -7.11 -15.30
CA ARG A 561 -22.24 -6.93 -16.76
C ARG A 561 -20.87 -6.49 -17.26
N TRP A 562 -20.20 -5.58 -16.54
CA TRP A 562 -18.90 -5.02 -16.93
C TRP A 562 -17.82 -5.33 -15.87
N PRO A 563 -17.39 -6.60 -15.76
CA PRO A 563 -16.47 -7.04 -14.70
C PRO A 563 -15.04 -6.52 -14.90
N ASP A 564 -14.63 -6.24 -16.14
CA ASP A 564 -13.29 -5.76 -16.49
C ASP A 564 -13.18 -4.22 -16.51
N TRP A 565 -14.25 -3.52 -16.11
CA TRP A 565 -14.36 -2.07 -16.20
C TRP A 565 -14.55 -1.43 -14.83
N HIS A 566 -13.93 -0.27 -14.63
CA HIS A 566 -14.39 0.69 -13.63
C HIS A 566 -14.57 2.06 -14.27
N VAL A 567 -15.39 2.90 -13.66
CA VAL A 567 -15.74 4.22 -14.21
C VAL A 567 -15.38 5.31 -13.21
N ARG A 568 -14.92 6.44 -13.74
CA ARG A 568 -14.62 7.65 -12.98
C ARG A 568 -15.38 8.82 -13.60
N VAL A 569 -16.05 9.58 -12.75
CA VAL A 569 -16.79 10.77 -13.15
C VAL A 569 -16.16 11.96 -12.47
N HIS A 570 -15.77 12.97 -13.24
CA HIS A 570 -15.16 14.19 -12.74
C HIS A 570 -16.06 15.37 -13.06
N VAL A 571 -16.54 16.06 -12.02
CA VAL A 571 -17.22 17.35 -12.15
C VAL A 571 -16.23 18.44 -11.78
N VAL A 572 -15.79 19.21 -12.78
CA VAL A 572 -14.82 20.30 -12.63
C VAL A 572 -15.58 21.62 -12.60
N ARG A 573 -15.57 22.28 -11.45
CA ARG A 573 -16.19 23.60 -11.22
C ARG A 573 -15.09 24.66 -11.24
N ASP A 574 -15.15 25.54 -12.23
CA ASP A 574 -14.17 26.60 -12.45
C ASP A 574 -14.82 27.97 -12.17
N LYS A 575 -14.37 28.56 -11.06
CA LYS A 575 -14.82 29.84 -10.51
C LYS A 575 -13.92 31.01 -10.96
N SER A 576 -13.02 30.79 -11.93
CA SER A 576 -12.11 31.83 -12.44
C SER A 576 -12.90 32.92 -13.17
N PRO A 577 -12.50 34.21 -13.08
CA PRO A 577 -13.19 35.32 -13.71
C PRO A 577 -13.52 35.06 -15.19
N THR A 578 -14.67 35.54 -15.67
CA THR A 578 -15.13 35.33 -17.06
C THR A 578 -14.22 35.96 -18.12
N THR A 579 -13.33 36.88 -17.73
CA THR A 579 -12.28 37.47 -18.59
C THR A 579 -11.03 36.59 -18.73
N SER A 580 -10.95 35.49 -17.95
CA SER A 580 -9.86 34.53 -18.01
C SER A 580 -10.02 33.63 -19.25
N THR A 581 -9.08 33.72 -20.18
CA THR A 581 -8.93 32.79 -21.31
C THR A 581 -8.19 31.51 -20.92
N THR A 582 -8.23 31.12 -19.64
CA THR A 582 -7.44 29.98 -19.15
C THR A 582 -8.05 28.69 -19.67
N ASP A 583 -7.41 28.12 -20.68
CA ASP A 583 -7.73 26.80 -21.20
C ASP A 583 -7.31 25.75 -20.18
N ILE A 584 -8.30 25.07 -19.58
CA ILE A 584 -8.03 23.89 -18.76
C ILE A 584 -7.77 22.73 -19.71
N THR A 585 -6.61 22.10 -19.53
CA THR A 585 -6.29 20.84 -20.20
C THR A 585 -6.16 19.73 -19.17
N THR A 586 -6.60 18.53 -19.51
CA THR A 586 -6.50 17.38 -18.63
C THR A 586 -5.86 16.18 -19.33
N VAL A 587 -5.17 15.36 -18.54
CA VAL A 587 -4.66 14.05 -18.94
C VAL A 587 -5.05 13.06 -17.86
N GLU A 588 -5.76 12.01 -18.23
CA GLU A 588 -6.10 10.93 -17.31
C GLU A 588 -5.56 9.59 -17.80
N GLY A 589 -4.91 8.85 -16.89
CA GLY A 589 -4.33 7.54 -17.16
C GLY A 589 -5.15 6.36 -16.63
N GLY A 590 -5.14 5.27 -17.39
CA GLY A 590 -5.46 3.92 -16.91
C GLY A 590 -4.30 3.29 -16.13
N PHE A 591 -4.19 1.96 -16.15
CA PHE A 591 -3.10 1.24 -15.48
C PHE A 591 -1.81 1.27 -16.32
N ALA A 592 -0.66 1.43 -15.66
CA ALA A 592 0.65 1.29 -16.31
C ALA A 592 0.98 -0.20 -16.50
N ILE A 593 1.27 -0.61 -17.74
CA ILE A 593 1.48 -2.02 -18.11
C ILE A 593 2.79 -2.19 -18.93
N PRO A 594 3.43 -3.37 -18.99
CA PRO A 594 4.64 -3.57 -19.79
C PRO A 594 4.52 -3.08 -21.24
N GLY A 595 5.48 -2.26 -21.67
CA GLY A 595 5.57 -1.67 -23.00
C GLY A 595 6.35 -2.48 -24.02
N ARG A 596 6.65 -3.75 -23.71
CA ARG A 596 7.47 -4.64 -24.53
C ARG A 596 6.72 -5.92 -24.86
N ARG A 597 7.01 -6.48 -26.03
CA ARG A 597 6.61 -7.83 -26.44
C ARG A 597 7.30 -8.88 -25.59
N ALA A 598 6.82 -10.13 -25.65
CA ALA A 598 7.46 -11.25 -24.95
C ALA A 598 8.93 -11.46 -25.35
N ASN A 599 9.31 -11.10 -26.59
CA ASN A 599 10.70 -11.17 -27.08
C ASN A 599 11.56 -9.94 -26.71
N GLY A 600 11.03 -8.99 -25.94
CA GLY A 600 11.71 -7.77 -25.51
C GLY A 600 11.66 -6.59 -26.48
N SER A 601 11.12 -6.74 -27.70
CA SER A 601 10.98 -5.61 -28.63
C SER A 601 9.86 -4.65 -28.22
N ALA A 602 9.81 -3.45 -28.80
CA ALA A 602 8.70 -2.52 -28.57
C ALA A 602 7.36 -3.10 -29.07
N LEU A 603 6.27 -2.78 -28.37
CA LEU A 603 4.91 -3.02 -28.86
C LEU A 603 4.66 -2.15 -30.10
N PRO A 604 4.13 -2.71 -31.21
CA PRO A 604 3.82 -1.94 -32.40
C PRO A 604 2.59 -1.06 -32.18
N GLN A 605 2.53 0.08 -32.86
CA GLN A 605 1.27 0.80 -33.02
C GLN A 605 0.42 0.12 -34.08
N LEU A 606 -0.86 -0.06 -33.77
CA LEU A 606 -1.84 -0.77 -34.59
C LEU A 606 -2.96 0.20 -34.99
N HIS A 607 -3.50 -0.03 -36.19
CA HIS A 607 -4.71 0.63 -36.67
C HIS A 607 -5.76 -0.44 -36.92
N LEU A 608 -6.85 -0.41 -36.15
CA LEU A 608 -7.99 -1.28 -36.42
C LEU A 608 -8.68 -0.80 -37.69
N ASN A 609 -8.84 -1.68 -38.66
CA ASN A 609 -9.64 -1.38 -39.85
C ASN A 609 -11.14 -1.65 -39.57
N PRO A 610 -12.07 -1.06 -40.35
CA PRO A 610 -13.51 -1.13 -40.05
C PRO A 610 -14.05 -2.55 -39.93
N THR A 611 -13.46 -3.51 -40.65
CA THR A 611 -13.84 -4.92 -40.58
C THR A 611 -13.40 -5.56 -39.26
N GLN A 612 -12.22 -5.24 -38.74
CA GLN A 612 -11.77 -5.68 -37.41
C GLN A 612 -12.62 -5.06 -36.30
N GLU A 613 -12.98 -3.79 -36.43
CA GLU A 613 -13.89 -3.12 -35.50
C GLU A 613 -15.28 -3.77 -35.49
N GLN A 614 -15.81 -4.17 -36.66
CA GLN A 614 -17.08 -4.87 -36.75
C GLN A 614 -17.05 -6.30 -36.19
N LYS A 615 -15.89 -6.97 -36.27
CA LYS A 615 -15.71 -8.34 -35.75
C LYS A 615 -15.23 -8.37 -34.30
N HIS A 616 -14.97 -7.22 -33.69
CA HIS A 616 -14.39 -7.10 -32.36
C HIS A 616 -13.08 -7.90 -32.20
N GLU A 617 -12.26 -7.97 -33.26
CA GLU A 617 -10.98 -8.68 -33.24
C GLU A 617 -9.86 -7.73 -32.81
N VAL A 618 -9.11 -8.12 -31.78
CA VAL A 618 -7.89 -7.42 -31.33
C VAL A 618 -6.66 -8.34 -31.47
N PRO A 619 -5.49 -7.82 -31.86
CA PRO A 619 -4.25 -8.61 -31.88
C PRO A 619 -3.79 -9.03 -30.47
N ASP A 620 -2.85 -9.99 -30.42
CA ASP A 620 -2.31 -10.47 -29.14
C ASP A 620 -1.44 -9.44 -28.42
N GLU A 621 -0.72 -8.59 -29.17
CA GLU A 621 0.19 -7.58 -28.64
C GLU A 621 0.21 -6.33 -29.53
N GLY A 622 0.20 -5.15 -28.91
CA GLY A 622 0.34 -3.85 -29.59
C GLY A 622 -0.38 -2.72 -28.88
N THR A 623 -0.32 -1.53 -29.46
CA THR A 623 -0.99 -0.33 -28.95
C THR A 623 -2.00 0.19 -29.96
N ILE A 624 -3.15 0.64 -29.49
CA ILE A 624 -4.21 1.25 -30.30
C ILE A 624 -4.52 2.62 -29.71
N GLU A 625 -4.55 3.64 -30.55
CA GLU A 625 -4.82 5.02 -30.17
C GLU A 625 -5.87 5.61 -31.11
N SER A 626 -6.85 6.31 -30.58
CA SER A 626 -7.75 7.13 -31.38
C SER A 626 -7.23 8.58 -31.44
N GLY A 627 -7.20 9.17 -32.63
CA GLY A 627 -6.96 10.60 -32.82
C GLY A 627 -8.00 11.51 -32.13
N ASN A 628 -8.09 12.77 -32.58
CA ASN A 628 -9.20 13.63 -32.16
C ASN A 628 -10.53 12.97 -32.58
N SER A 629 -11.35 12.54 -31.62
CA SER A 629 -12.58 11.82 -31.92
C SER A 629 -13.60 11.94 -30.80
N THR A 630 -14.88 11.77 -31.15
CA THR A 630 -16.00 11.72 -30.19
C THR A 630 -16.01 10.44 -29.34
N LYS A 631 -15.03 9.54 -29.53
CA LYS A 631 -14.87 8.27 -28.82
C LYS A 631 -13.39 8.05 -28.47
N ALA A 632 -12.75 9.06 -27.88
CA ALA A 632 -11.34 9.02 -27.57
C ALA A 632 -11.01 7.80 -26.68
N SER A 633 -10.11 6.94 -27.13
CA SER A 633 -9.65 5.79 -26.38
C SER A 633 -8.22 5.40 -26.70
N ALA A 634 -7.56 4.76 -25.73
CA ALA A 634 -6.26 4.13 -25.90
C ALA A 634 -6.30 2.73 -25.29
N LEU A 635 -5.70 1.75 -25.96
CA LEU A 635 -5.63 0.35 -25.52
C LEU A 635 -4.20 -0.17 -25.69
N ILE A 636 -3.69 -0.85 -24.69
CA ILE A 636 -2.38 -1.50 -24.71
C ILE A 636 -2.59 -2.99 -24.46
N LEU A 637 -2.13 -3.81 -25.40
CA LEU A 637 -2.14 -5.27 -25.36
C LEU A 637 -0.69 -5.72 -25.18
N SER A 638 -0.38 -6.35 -24.04
CA SER A 638 0.96 -6.77 -23.66
C SER A 638 0.97 -8.24 -23.22
N PRO A 639 2.14 -8.89 -23.13
CA PRO A 639 2.25 -10.24 -22.58
C PRO A 639 1.67 -10.41 -21.17
N ALA A 640 1.69 -9.34 -20.37
CA ALA A 640 1.17 -9.36 -19.00
C ALA A 640 -0.35 -9.09 -18.94
N GLY A 641 -0.96 -8.67 -20.05
CA GLY A 641 -2.40 -8.37 -20.12
C GLY A 641 -2.73 -7.09 -20.84
N VAL A 642 -3.90 -6.54 -20.51
CA VAL A 642 -4.54 -5.47 -21.25
C VAL A 642 -4.86 -4.30 -20.33
N SER A 643 -4.51 -3.08 -20.74
CA SER A 643 -4.98 -1.86 -20.09
C SER A 643 -5.52 -0.88 -21.12
N GLY A 644 -6.71 -0.33 -20.85
CA GLY A 644 -7.36 0.62 -21.73
C GLY A 644 -8.02 1.76 -20.96
N VAL A 645 -8.19 2.88 -21.66
CA VAL A 645 -8.95 4.04 -21.17
C VAL A 645 -9.79 4.62 -22.29
N VAL A 646 -10.99 5.10 -21.97
CA VAL A 646 -11.95 5.67 -22.91
C VAL A 646 -12.70 6.84 -22.31
N ASP A 647 -12.91 7.88 -23.12
CA ASP A 647 -13.83 8.97 -22.85
C ASP A 647 -15.27 8.52 -23.19
N LEU A 648 -16.10 8.42 -22.16
CA LEU A 648 -17.51 8.04 -22.21
C LEU A 648 -18.45 9.25 -22.13
N SER A 649 -17.92 10.48 -22.15
CA SER A 649 -18.72 11.70 -21.95
C SER A 649 -19.70 11.96 -23.10
N HIS A 650 -19.37 11.47 -24.30
CA HIS A 650 -20.17 11.66 -25.50
C HIS A 650 -21.56 10.98 -25.39
N LYS A 651 -22.62 11.72 -25.70
CA LYS A 651 -24.06 11.37 -25.53
C LYS A 651 -24.59 11.29 -24.10
N VAL A 652 -23.72 11.23 -23.09
CA VAL A 652 -24.13 11.14 -21.67
C VAL A 652 -24.20 12.52 -21.00
N VAL A 653 -23.17 13.35 -21.21
CA VAL A 653 -23.04 14.68 -20.59
C VAL A 653 -23.72 15.74 -21.46
N PRO A 654 -24.31 16.84 -20.96
CA PRO A 654 -24.79 17.93 -21.81
C PRO A 654 -23.69 18.55 -22.71
N ALA A 655 -24.03 19.03 -23.91
CA ALA A 655 -23.01 19.43 -24.90
C ALA A 655 -22.12 20.60 -24.43
N GLU A 656 -22.69 21.49 -23.64
CA GLU A 656 -22.07 22.66 -23.03
C GLU A 656 -21.07 22.33 -21.91
N MET A 657 -21.17 21.16 -21.29
CA MET A 657 -20.26 20.69 -20.23
C MET A 657 -19.14 19.79 -20.75
N ARG A 658 -19.25 19.31 -22.00
CA ARG A 658 -18.31 18.38 -22.63
C ARG A 658 -17.00 19.07 -23.06
N PRO A 659 -15.90 18.30 -23.17
CA PRO A 659 -14.68 18.81 -23.78
C PRO A 659 -14.87 19.17 -25.25
N MET A 660 -14.20 20.24 -25.70
CA MET A 660 -14.13 20.62 -27.12
C MET A 660 -13.22 19.68 -27.91
N PHE A 661 -12.18 19.18 -27.25
CA PHE A 661 -11.20 18.26 -27.83
C PHE A 661 -11.03 17.06 -26.92
N SER A 662 -11.04 15.87 -27.50
CA SER A 662 -10.78 14.62 -26.80
C SER A 662 -9.89 13.71 -27.65
N ALA A 663 -8.82 13.16 -27.07
CA ALA A 663 -7.88 12.30 -27.79
C ALA A 663 -7.30 11.20 -26.89
N GLY A 664 -7.34 9.96 -27.38
CA GLY A 664 -6.72 8.80 -26.73
C GLY A 664 -5.27 8.65 -27.17
N ARG A 665 -4.33 8.53 -26.22
CA ARG A 665 -2.89 8.39 -26.50
C ARG A 665 -2.27 7.39 -25.55
N VAL A 666 -1.28 6.64 -26.02
CA VAL A 666 -0.41 5.83 -25.18
C VAL A 666 0.78 6.69 -24.77
N LEU A 667 0.79 7.06 -23.50
CA LEU A 667 1.89 7.78 -22.89
C LEU A 667 3.06 6.82 -22.64
N LYS A 668 4.25 7.22 -23.10
CA LYS A 668 5.52 6.61 -22.71
C LYS A 668 6.08 7.39 -21.51
N PRO A 669 5.98 6.88 -20.28
CA PRO A 669 6.56 7.53 -19.12
C PRO A 669 8.09 7.46 -19.14
N ASP A 670 8.73 8.29 -18.30
CA ASP A 670 10.15 8.18 -18.00
C ASP A 670 10.47 6.80 -17.40
N SER A 671 11.74 6.40 -17.57
CA SER A 671 12.21 5.13 -17.04
C SER A 671 12.12 5.09 -15.52
N ASN A 672 11.85 3.90 -14.96
CA ASN A 672 11.79 3.65 -13.52
C ASN A 672 10.70 4.42 -12.76
N THR A 673 9.69 4.94 -13.46
CA THR A 673 8.49 5.49 -12.83
C THR A 673 7.66 4.38 -12.15
N ASN A 674 7.45 3.23 -12.81
CA ASN A 674 6.63 2.14 -12.28
C ASN A 674 7.34 1.31 -11.19
N LEU A 675 6.59 0.79 -10.21
CA LEU A 675 7.15 -0.02 -9.11
C LEU A 675 7.43 -1.49 -9.46
N MET A 676 6.69 -2.06 -10.41
CA MET A 676 6.68 -3.49 -10.68
C MET A 676 7.33 -3.88 -12.02
N ARG A 677 7.27 -3.00 -13.02
CA ARG A 677 7.70 -3.31 -14.38
C ARG A 677 8.61 -2.21 -14.93
N GLN A 678 9.67 -2.61 -15.62
CA GLN A 678 10.51 -1.69 -16.38
C GLN A 678 9.88 -1.42 -17.76
N TRP A 679 10.12 -0.23 -18.33
CA TRP A 679 9.59 0.18 -19.64
C TRP A 679 8.07 0.02 -19.79
N THR A 680 7.30 0.59 -18.86
CA THR A 680 5.84 0.60 -18.97
C THR A 680 5.34 1.57 -20.02
N LEU A 681 4.07 1.40 -20.39
CA LEU A 681 3.24 2.35 -21.14
C LEU A 681 1.97 2.60 -20.34
N ILE A 682 1.37 3.79 -20.51
CA ILE A 682 0.14 4.20 -19.82
C ILE A 682 -0.89 4.60 -20.87
N PRO A 683 -2.08 3.97 -20.93
CA PRO A 683 -3.14 4.43 -21.83
C PRO A 683 -3.75 5.69 -21.22
N THR A 684 -3.87 6.76 -22.00
CA THR A 684 -4.36 8.07 -21.54
C THR A 684 -5.45 8.63 -22.42
N VAL A 685 -6.38 9.37 -21.83
CA VAL A 685 -7.26 10.31 -22.54
C VAL A 685 -6.88 11.74 -22.19
N ARG A 686 -6.90 12.60 -23.20
CA ARG A 686 -6.60 14.03 -23.05
C ARG A 686 -7.82 14.85 -23.44
N HIS A 687 -8.12 15.85 -22.63
CA HIS A 687 -9.24 16.75 -22.88
C HIS A 687 -8.78 18.21 -22.87
N ALA A 688 -9.44 19.03 -23.68
CA ALA A 688 -9.29 20.48 -23.62
C ALA A 688 -10.65 21.17 -23.79
N TRP A 689 -10.83 22.27 -23.06
CA TRP A 689 -11.95 23.19 -23.19
C TRP A 689 -11.38 24.55 -23.58
N GLY A 690 -12.04 25.21 -24.52
CA GLY A 690 -11.75 26.61 -24.80
C GLY A 690 -12.37 27.54 -23.75
N GLY A 691 -11.86 28.77 -23.69
CA GLY A 691 -12.50 29.89 -22.98
C GLY A 691 -13.84 30.28 -23.61
N GLY A 692 -14.92 29.56 -23.30
CA GLY A 692 -16.28 29.92 -23.68
C GLY A 692 -16.84 31.07 -22.82
N GLU A 693 -17.78 31.84 -23.37
CA GLU A 693 -18.58 32.80 -22.61
C GLU A 693 -19.33 32.07 -21.49
N GLY A 694 -19.12 32.47 -20.24
CA GLY A 694 -19.88 31.93 -19.12
C GLY A 694 -21.37 32.23 -19.30
N ASP A 695 -22.23 31.34 -18.83
CA ASP A 695 -23.70 31.45 -18.83
C ASP A 695 -24.26 32.60 -17.96
N GLY A 696 -23.42 33.54 -17.51
CA GLY A 696 -23.76 34.61 -16.57
C GLY A 696 -23.78 34.20 -15.10
N SER A 697 -23.61 32.90 -14.76
CA SER A 697 -23.61 32.40 -13.37
C SER A 697 -22.28 32.64 -12.63
N GLY A 698 -21.20 32.91 -13.38
CA GLY A 698 -19.85 33.08 -12.83
C GLY A 698 -19.10 31.77 -12.54
N VAL A 699 -19.70 30.59 -12.78
CA VAL A 699 -19.05 29.28 -12.59
C VAL A 699 -19.21 28.42 -13.85
N ARG A 700 -18.09 27.96 -14.42
CA ARG A 700 -18.09 27.01 -15.54
C ARG A 700 -18.05 25.58 -15.00
N VAL A 701 -19.07 24.78 -15.31
CA VAL A 701 -19.12 23.35 -14.97
C VAL A 701 -18.70 22.51 -16.17
N ARG A 702 -17.75 21.60 -15.97
CA ARG A 702 -17.27 20.65 -16.98
C ARG A 702 -17.39 19.25 -16.42
N VAL A 703 -17.83 18.30 -17.23
CA VAL A 703 -17.99 16.91 -16.79
C VAL A 703 -17.21 15.98 -17.71
N ILE A 704 -16.42 15.09 -17.11
CA ILE A 704 -15.65 14.05 -17.80
C ILE A 704 -16.08 12.70 -17.24
N VAL A 705 -16.43 11.77 -18.11
CA VAL A 705 -16.72 10.38 -17.75
C VAL A 705 -15.64 9.51 -18.39
N VAL A 706 -14.82 8.86 -17.58
CA VAL A 706 -13.71 8.00 -18.04
C VAL A 706 -13.97 6.56 -17.65
N GLY A 707 -14.00 5.67 -18.64
CA GLY A 707 -13.98 4.22 -18.44
C GLY A 707 -12.55 3.70 -18.46
N VAL A 708 -12.18 2.88 -17.49
CA VAL A 708 -10.89 2.19 -17.44
C VAL A 708 -11.14 0.70 -17.56
N PHE A 709 -10.46 0.06 -18.50
CA PHE A 709 -10.55 -1.38 -18.78
C PHE A 709 -9.25 -2.06 -18.38
N CYS A 710 -9.33 -3.22 -17.74
CA CYS A 710 -8.15 -3.96 -17.35
C CYS A 710 -8.37 -5.47 -17.32
N ARG A 711 -7.39 -6.23 -17.83
CA ARG A 711 -7.28 -7.67 -17.65
C ARG A 711 -5.83 -8.05 -17.34
N ASP A 712 -5.62 -8.79 -16.27
CA ASP A 712 -4.32 -9.41 -15.97
C ASP A 712 -4.30 -10.86 -16.49
N MET A 713 -3.19 -11.24 -17.11
CA MET A 713 -2.97 -12.58 -17.68
C MET A 713 -2.33 -13.54 -16.68
N GLU A 714 -1.75 -13.05 -15.59
CA GLU A 714 -1.12 -13.86 -14.55
C GLU A 714 -2.14 -14.39 -13.52
N LEU A 715 -3.21 -13.64 -13.22
CA LEU A 715 -4.31 -14.11 -12.38
C LEU A 715 -4.99 -15.35 -13.01
N GLY A 716 -4.93 -16.50 -12.34
CA GLY A 716 -5.26 -17.86 -12.84
C GLY A 716 -6.69 -18.13 -13.38
N ARG A 717 -7.50 -17.09 -13.61
CA ARG A 717 -8.85 -17.18 -14.18
C ARG A 717 -8.81 -17.18 -15.70
N LYS A 718 -8.49 -18.35 -16.28
CA LYS A 718 -8.68 -18.95 -17.64
C LYS A 718 -9.29 -18.18 -18.85
N ARG A 719 -9.55 -16.86 -18.84
CA ARG A 719 -10.04 -16.14 -20.03
C ARG A 719 -8.93 -15.72 -20.98
N GLY A 720 -7.72 -15.46 -20.48
CA GLY A 720 -6.63 -14.96 -21.31
C GLY A 720 -7.07 -13.74 -22.15
N LEU A 721 -6.56 -13.63 -23.38
CA LEU A 721 -6.98 -12.59 -24.34
C LEU A 721 -8.31 -12.91 -25.07
N LYS A 722 -8.95 -14.05 -24.78
CA LYS A 722 -10.17 -14.46 -25.47
C LYS A 722 -11.32 -13.49 -25.15
N GLY A 723 -11.98 -12.99 -26.20
CA GLY A 723 -13.11 -12.06 -26.06
C GLY A 723 -12.72 -10.68 -25.52
N VAL A 724 -11.44 -10.31 -25.52
CA VAL A 724 -10.99 -8.95 -25.11
C VAL A 724 -11.64 -7.90 -25.99
N GLY A 725 -11.66 -8.08 -27.31
CA GLY A 725 -12.24 -7.09 -28.21
C GLY A 725 -13.74 -6.90 -28.00
N GLU A 726 -14.49 -7.99 -27.77
CA GLU A 726 -15.93 -7.91 -27.42
C GLU A 726 -16.13 -7.15 -26.10
N ALA A 727 -15.38 -7.50 -25.06
CA ALA A 727 -15.50 -6.85 -23.75
C ALA A 727 -15.04 -5.38 -23.75
N TRP A 728 -14.06 -5.03 -24.60
CA TRP A 728 -13.60 -3.65 -24.80
C TRP A 728 -14.63 -2.79 -25.54
N MET A 729 -15.44 -3.41 -26.40
CA MET A 729 -16.48 -2.72 -27.16
C MET A 729 -17.80 -2.62 -26.38
N ASP A 730 -18.09 -3.55 -25.47
CA ASP A 730 -19.19 -3.47 -24.50
C ASP A 730 -18.82 -2.53 -23.35
N ARG A 731 -19.04 -1.23 -23.56
CA ARG A 731 -18.67 -0.16 -22.62
C ARG A 731 -19.85 0.20 -21.70
N PRO A 732 -19.59 0.50 -20.41
CA PRO A 732 -20.62 0.99 -19.51
C PRO A 732 -21.16 2.37 -19.94
N VAL A 733 -22.45 2.64 -19.71
CA VAL A 733 -23.06 3.95 -19.92
C VAL A 733 -23.52 4.54 -18.58
N VAL A 734 -22.86 5.62 -18.15
CA VAL A 734 -23.26 6.36 -16.96
C VAL A 734 -24.47 7.24 -17.30
N ARG A 735 -25.36 7.48 -16.35
CA ARG A 735 -26.37 8.55 -16.42
C ARG A 735 -25.97 9.64 -15.45
N VAL A 736 -25.92 10.88 -15.95
CA VAL A 736 -25.63 12.06 -15.15
C VAL A 736 -26.85 12.99 -15.11
N ASP A 737 -27.05 13.69 -14.01
CA ASP A 737 -28.07 14.74 -13.87
C ASP A 737 -27.60 16.08 -14.47
N GLY A 738 -28.43 17.12 -14.31
CA GLY A 738 -28.16 18.47 -14.81
C GLY A 738 -26.97 19.18 -14.16
N ASP A 739 -26.51 18.70 -13.00
CA ASP A 739 -25.34 19.24 -12.28
C ASP A 739 -24.09 18.37 -12.50
N GLY A 740 -24.20 17.32 -13.32
CA GLY A 740 -23.14 16.34 -13.59
C GLY A 740 -23.04 15.21 -12.58
N GLY A 741 -23.94 15.17 -11.59
CA GLY A 741 -24.02 14.13 -10.56
C GLY A 741 -24.42 12.78 -11.14
N VAL A 742 -23.86 11.69 -10.60
CA VAL A 742 -24.13 10.33 -11.08
C VAL A 742 -25.46 9.83 -10.54
N VAL A 743 -26.39 9.46 -11.42
CA VAL A 743 -27.75 9.00 -11.05
C VAL A 743 -28.07 7.56 -11.48
N GLY A 744 -27.21 6.94 -12.30
CA GLY A 744 -27.36 5.52 -12.64
C GLY A 744 -26.27 5.00 -13.58
N LEU A 745 -26.25 3.68 -13.77
CA LEU A 745 -25.42 2.98 -14.74
C LEU A 745 -26.31 2.06 -15.59
N GLY A 746 -26.12 1.93 -16.91
CA GLY A 746 -26.98 1.11 -17.76
C GLY A 746 -26.43 0.73 -19.12
#